data_AF-A0A2S9AIG9-F1
#
_entry.id   AF-A0A2S9AIG9-F1
#
_cell.length_a   1.000
_cell.length_b   1.000
_cell.length_c   1.000
_cell.angle_alpha   90.00
_cell.angle_beta   90.00
_cell.angle_gamma   90.00
#
_symmetry.space_group_name_H-M   'P 1'
#
loop_
_entity.id
_entity.type
_entity.pdbx_description
1 polymer ?
#
loop_
_entity_poly.entity_id
_entity_poly.type
_entity_poly.pdbx_seq_one_letter_code
_entity_poly.pdbx_strand_id
1 'polypeptide(L)'
;MEEDQVKRQIAGVCALAAVAAAVAFPVTAANAADAPAAPTFSQEGGRYTQSTTVALTAAQGAQIRYTLDGSTPTAKSPVYTRPLVIDETTNLAAVSIKDGATSPAEIEGYIIKTDEEPLLSFFVMSDVHTSALTEKNRGIWSSHFDTLASINPDPDLIISNGDQINDNNNDTASDHQVVKTIFDENLDRLGLDDTPILMSHGNHDVGNADMAKYYGDWFPNASGGYYEKKIDDQTFLVIDTERYSGAQRTWLQGRLAALSAEPDALHRPIFVVGHRPTANTVYDGAQASNATLTSDLSAFPQAVYFSGHSHLHLNDERSIWQGAFTAVNDGSMSYTETPHDAYQIYGNALWDEFTIPTAQALYVEVYADRTEIDRINFAAEQDRTYTNGTWGAYQADYPFTSAGTLAGPTWTVRLDGSTPEEVRANFDYTSAARDTVAPVQQGAPEHVVTAAGADVLRVPAATDDESVYGYDVRVRDAVTGVEALPIRAGAKVLADFQIAPRPSILEIPLAIRNGRQADAPLITLTKGTSYIAEVTAVDMYGNRSEPTSVAFVAGQVPDTTRPQVTLVSPSTAGPSKVIDIRVDATDEVALARIVANIYQGGKLVKSTQSPATGASGSHVATVTLPDGAYTVKYNAQDAAGNISKTSTFDVTVDATAPTVTVKTGDSFTVGDAAGYDRVSYKLHDAGKIDRVELNGVVKDLTDNAWSDLNFVKPGVFGGVQGENTLLVHDVAGNVTTVEFVLR
;
A
#
# COMPACT_ATOMS: atom_id res chain seq x y z
N MET A 1 -57.84 40.03 18.66
CA MET A 1 -58.32 39.28 17.47
C MET A 1 -57.31 38.17 17.18
N GLU A 2 -57.09 37.19 18.07
CA GLU A 2 -58.08 36.36 18.80
C GLU A 2 -59.00 35.63 17.81
N GLU A 3 -59.24 34.32 17.91
CA GLU A 3 -59.32 33.40 19.09
C GLU A 3 -59.01 31.94 18.61
N ASP A 4 -58.65 30.95 19.42
CA ASP A 4 -58.19 30.95 20.83
C ASP A 4 -57.38 29.69 21.21
N GLN A 5 -56.81 29.75 22.41
CA GLN A 5 -56.13 28.70 23.17
C GLN A 5 -57.04 27.53 23.58
N VAL A 6 -56.48 26.32 23.63
CA VAL A 6 -56.96 25.27 24.55
C VAL A 6 -55.81 24.52 25.24
N LYS A 7 -55.65 24.85 26.53
CA LYS A 7 -55.08 24.07 27.67
C LYS A 7 -53.58 24.11 28.00
N ARG A 8 -53.35 24.29 29.31
CA ARG A 8 -52.09 24.49 30.03
C ARG A 8 -51.75 23.31 30.94
N GLN A 9 -50.45 23.20 31.24
CA GLN A 9 -49.74 22.69 32.45
C GLN A 9 -50.51 22.12 33.66
N ILE A 10 -49.92 21.04 34.24
CA ILE A 10 -49.72 20.69 35.68
C ILE A 10 -49.21 19.21 35.74
N ALA A 11 -48.34 18.70 36.62
CA ALA A 11 -47.22 19.18 37.47
C ALA A 11 -46.44 17.90 37.96
N GLY A 12 -45.26 17.87 38.60
CA GLY A 12 -44.33 18.90 39.09
C GLY A 12 -43.08 18.29 39.78
N VAL A 13 -42.09 19.14 40.07
CA VAL A 13 -40.85 19.02 40.90
C VAL A 13 -40.54 17.70 41.65
N CYS A 14 -39.33 17.17 41.43
CA CYS A 14 -38.41 16.77 42.53
C CYS A 14 -36.94 16.81 42.06
N ALA A 15 -36.10 17.53 42.80
CA ALA A 15 -34.66 17.62 42.55
C ALA A 15 -33.89 16.99 43.70
N LEU A 16 -32.84 16.21 43.39
CA LEU A 16 -31.77 15.93 44.34
C LEU A 16 -30.45 15.81 43.56
N ALA A 17 -29.40 16.43 44.09
CA ALA A 17 -28.12 16.56 43.43
C ALA A 17 -27.18 15.39 43.73
N ALA A 18 -26.33 15.05 42.77
CA ALA A 18 -25.09 14.32 43.00
C ALA A 18 -23.95 15.07 42.29
N VAL A 19 -23.12 15.77 43.07
CA VAL A 19 -21.90 16.42 42.57
C VAL A 19 -20.79 15.38 42.58
N ALA A 20 -20.33 14.96 41.40
CA ALA A 20 -19.09 14.23 41.23
C ALA A 20 -18.15 15.08 40.37
N ALA A 21 -17.18 15.73 41.01
CA ALA A 21 -16.15 16.50 40.31
C ALA A 21 -15.13 15.54 39.69
N ALA A 22 -15.38 15.12 38.44
CA ALA A 22 -14.36 14.49 37.62
C ALA A 22 -13.37 15.58 37.17
N VAL A 23 -12.17 15.58 37.76
CA VAL A 23 -11.05 16.39 37.25
C VAL A 23 -10.60 15.77 35.93
N ALA A 24 -11.15 16.26 34.83
CA ALA A 24 -10.68 15.92 33.50
C ALA A 24 -9.26 16.47 33.33
N PHE A 25 -8.27 15.60 33.42
CA PHE A 25 -6.97 15.88 32.81
C PHE A 25 -7.22 16.06 31.31
N PRO A 26 -6.75 17.15 30.68
CA PRO A 26 -6.77 17.24 29.24
C PRO A 26 -5.79 16.20 28.71
N VAL A 27 -6.30 15.03 28.34
CA VAL A 27 -5.67 14.25 27.29
C VAL A 27 -5.73 15.16 26.07
N THR A 28 -4.59 15.73 25.70
CA THR A 28 -4.42 16.34 24.39
C THR A 28 -4.65 15.25 23.37
N ALA A 29 -5.88 15.15 22.87
CA ALA A 29 -6.11 14.55 21.57
C ALA A 29 -5.09 15.22 20.64
N ALA A 30 -4.20 14.43 20.05
CA ALA A 30 -3.40 14.93 18.95
C ALA A 30 -4.42 15.47 17.93
N ASN A 31 -4.34 16.77 17.63
CA ASN A 31 -5.24 17.36 16.66
C ASN A 31 -5.10 16.54 15.38
N ALA A 32 -6.16 15.87 14.95
CA ALA A 32 -6.26 15.43 13.58
C ALA A 32 -6.23 16.73 12.76
N ALA A 33 -5.08 17.02 12.15
CA ALA A 33 -4.99 18.11 11.20
C ALA A 33 -5.92 17.73 10.05
N ASP A 34 -6.87 18.61 9.72
CA ASP A 34 -7.72 18.42 8.55
C ASP A 34 -6.80 18.14 7.34
N ALA A 35 -7.11 17.07 6.60
CA ALA A 35 -6.33 16.68 5.45
C ALA A 35 -6.22 17.88 4.48
N PRO A 36 -5.03 18.18 3.94
CA PRO A 36 -4.90 19.28 2.99
C PRO A 36 -5.70 18.97 1.72
N ALA A 37 -6.07 19.99 0.95
CA ALA A 37 -6.70 19.80 -0.35
C ALA A 37 -5.77 19.06 -1.32
N ALA A 38 -6.35 18.35 -2.29
CA ALA A 38 -5.61 17.73 -3.37
C ALA A 38 -4.84 18.78 -4.21
N PRO A 39 -3.71 18.42 -4.84
CA PRO A 39 -3.02 19.33 -5.75
C PRO A 39 -3.86 19.64 -6.99
N THR A 40 -3.85 20.90 -7.45
CA THR A 40 -4.48 21.28 -8.72
C THR A 40 -3.47 21.18 -9.86
N PHE A 41 -3.93 20.67 -11.01
CA PHE A 41 -3.11 20.48 -12.21
C PHE A 41 -3.28 21.69 -13.14
N SER A 42 -2.23 22.07 -13.87
CA SER A 42 -2.30 23.23 -14.78
C SER A 42 -2.82 22.91 -16.18
N GLN A 43 -3.02 21.63 -16.49
CA GLN A 43 -3.53 21.09 -17.75
C GLN A 43 -4.40 19.88 -17.35
N GLU A 44 -5.63 19.83 -17.85
CA GLU A 44 -6.56 18.72 -17.63
C GLU A 44 -6.09 17.47 -18.41
N GLY A 45 -6.54 16.28 -18.00
CA GLY A 45 -6.39 15.05 -18.76
C GLY A 45 -7.10 15.11 -20.12
N GLY A 46 -6.75 14.17 -21.00
CA GLY A 46 -7.26 14.12 -22.37
C GLY A 46 -6.17 13.83 -23.40
N ARG A 47 -6.49 14.12 -24.67
CA ARG A 47 -5.63 13.83 -25.84
C ARG A 47 -4.73 15.01 -26.21
N TYR A 48 -3.46 14.72 -26.48
CA TYR A 48 -2.46 15.69 -26.91
C TYR A 48 -1.63 15.11 -28.07
N THR A 49 -1.38 15.88 -29.13
CA THR A 49 -0.52 15.48 -30.28
C THR A 49 0.96 15.87 -30.10
N GLN A 50 1.31 16.41 -28.93
CA GLN A 50 2.66 16.86 -28.55
C GLN A 50 2.85 16.68 -27.06
N SER A 51 4.11 16.60 -26.61
CA SER A 51 4.44 16.56 -25.18
C SER A 51 3.87 17.77 -24.44
N THR A 52 3.08 17.54 -23.39
CA THR A 52 2.50 18.61 -22.56
C THR A 52 3.35 18.89 -21.31
N THR A 53 3.16 20.06 -20.69
CA THR A 53 3.86 20.44 -19.45
C THR A 53 2.87 20.74 -18.33
N VAL A 54 2.86 19.88 -17.32
CA VAL A 54 1.92 19.93 -16.20
C VAL A 54 2.61 20.52 -14.97
N ALA A 55 2.12 21.67 -14.51
CA ALA A 55 2.51 22.28 -13.25
C ALA A 55 1.49 21.95 -12.16
N LEU A 56 1.97 21.37 -11.05
CA LEU A 56 1.16 21.03 -9.89
C LEU A 56 1.22 22.15 -8.84
N THR A 57 0.08 22.51 -8.25
CA THR A 57 -0.04 23.56 -7.23
C THR A 57 -0.78 23.04 -5.99
N ALA A 58 -0.36 23.46 -4.80
CA ALA A 58 -1.01 23.11 -3.53
C ALA A 58 -0.93 24.28 -2.53
N ALA A 59 -1.65 24.16 -1.41
CA ALA A 59 -1.68 25.17 -0.36
C ALA A 59 -0.29 25.46 0.24
N GLN A 60 -0.04 26.70 0.67
CA GLN A 60 1.26 27.12 1.20
C GLN A 60 1.71 26.24 2.38
N GLY A 61 2.95 25.76 2.29
CA GLY A 61 3.58 24.86 3.27
C GLY A 61 3.29 23.37 3.05
N ALA A 62 2.44 23.00 2.10
CA ALA A 62 2.30 21.60 1.69
C ALA A 62 3.43 21.20 0.71
N GLN A 63 3.85 19.94 0.77
CA GLN A 63 4.74 19.30 -0.19
C GLN A 63 3.94 18.42 -1.13
N ILE A 64 4.11 18.56 -2.45
CA ILE A 64 3.45 17.71 -3.43
C ILE A 64 4.30 16.45 -3.69
N ARG A 65 3.65 15.28 -3.70
CA ARG A 65 4.19 13.99 -4.12
C ARG A 65 3.41 13.49 -5.33
N TYR A 66 4.09 12.83 -6.26
CA TYR A 66 3.47 12.37 -7.51
C TYR A 66 4.01 11.03 -7.98
N THR A 67 3.30 10.42 -8.93
CA THR A 67 3.63 9.18 -9.64
C THR A 67 3.18 9.31 -11.10
N LEU A 68 3.73 8.48 -12.00
CA LEU A 68 3.41 8.50 -13.45
C LEU A 68 2.79 7.17 -13.93
N ASP A 69 2.62 6.21 -13.02
CA ASP A 69 2.02 4.90 -13.24
C ASP A 69 0.58 4.82 -12.70
N GLY A 70 -0.04 5.96 -12.38
CA GLY A 70 -1.35 6.03 -11.75
C GLY A 70 -1.45 5.44 -10.34
N SER A 71 -0.34 5.11 -9.67
CA SER A 71 -0.38 4.63 -8.28
C SER A 71 -0.53 5.77 -7.27
N THR A 72 -1.29 5.59 -6.20
CA THR A 72 -1.52 6.61 -5.15
C THR A 72 -0.19 7.03 -4.51
N PRO A 73 0.27 8.28 -4.67
CA PRO A 73 1.59 8.68 -4.22
C PRO A 73 1.72 8.65 -2.68
N THR A 74 2.90 8.28 -2.21
CA THR A 74 3.22 8.17 -0.77
C THR A 74 4.26 9.20 -0.35
N ALA A 75 4.53 9.31 0.96
CA ALA A 75 5.66 10.09 1.48
C ALA A 75 7.05 9.59 1.00
N LYS A 76 7.14 8.43 0.33
CA LYS A 76 8.35 7.92 -0.33
C LYS A 76 8.41 8.25 -1.83
N SER A 77 7.29 8.56 -2.48
CA SER A 77 7.22 8.89 -3.92
C SER A 77 7.99 10.19 -4.25
N PRO A 78 8.35 10.44 -5.52
CA PRO A 78 9.06 11.66 -5.92
C PRO A 78 8.43 12.96 -5.41
N VAL A 79 9.28 13.92 -5.00
CA VAL A 79 8.86 15.27 -4.63
C VAL A 79 8.73 16.13 -5.88
N TYR A 80 7.57 16.72 -6.11
CA TYR A 80 7.39 17.70 -7.18
C TYR A 80 8.16 18.99 -6.85
N THR A 81 9.04 19.40 -7.76
CA THR A 81 9.94 20.57 -7.57
C THR A 81 10.00 21.51 -8.78
N ARG A 82 9.47 21.07 -9.93
CA ARG A 82 9.38 21.79 -11.20
C ARG A 82 8.26 21.15 -12.03
N PRO A 83 7.65 21.87 -13.00
CA PRO A 83 6.68 21.28 -13.92
C PRO A 83 7.18 19.98 -14.54
N LEU A 84 6.25 19.03 -14.68
CA LEU A 84 6.49 17.72 -15.29
C LEU A 84 6.27 17.86 -16.80
N VAL A 85 7.14 17.22 -17.59
CA VAL A 85 6.91 17.03 -19.02
C VAL A 85 6.28 15.66 -19.16
N ILE A 86 5.16 15.58 -19.88
CA ILE A 86 4.46 14.34 -20.21
C ILE A 86 4.60 14.17 -21.72
N ASP A 87 5.51 13.30 -22.14
CA ASP A 87 5.87 13.00 -23.52
C ASP A 87 5.50 11.57 -23.96
N GLU A 88 4.88 10.79 -23.06
CA GLU A 88 4.29 9.47 -23.32
C GLU A 88 2.92 9.36 -22.64
N THR A 89 2.06 8.45 -23.13
CA THR A 89 0.72 8.21 -22.60
C THR A 89 0.78 7.73 -21.14
N THR A 90 0.22 8.51 -20.21
CA THR A 90 0.59 8.50 -18.77
C THR A 90 -0.62 8.74 -17.86
N ASN A 91 -0.69 8.02 -16.74
CA ASN A 91 -1.57 8.35 -15.61
C ASN A 91 -0.76 9.11 -14.53
N LEU A 92 -0.94 10.43 -14.42
CA LEU A 92 -0.26 11.25 -13.42
C LEU A 92 -1.16 11.38 -12.17
N ALA A 93 -0.74 10.78 -11.06
CA ALA A 93 -1.41 10.97 -9.76
C ALA A 93 -0.59 11.87 -8.84
N ALA A 94 -1.26 12.68 -8.01
CA ALA A 94 -0.62 13.60 -7.08
C ALA A 94 -1.37 13.73 -5.74
N VAL A 95 -0.62 13.87 -4.65
CA VAL A 95 -1.13 14.25 -3.32
C VAL A 95 -0.34 15.43 -2.76
N SER A 96 -0.97 16.22 -1.89
CA SER A 96 -0.27 17.18 -1.04
C SER A 96 -0.11 16.64 0.38
N ILE A 97 1.05 16.87 0.99
CA ILE A 97 1.37 16.44 2.35
C ILE A 97 1.70 17.68 3.18
N LYS A 98 1.02 17.85 4.32
CA LYS A 98 1.22 18.97 5.23
C LYS A 98 1.07 18.51 6.68
N ASP A 99 2.04 18.87 7.53
CA ASP A 99 2.06 18.56 8.96
C ASP A 99 1.84 17.06 9.31
N GLY A 100 2.19 16.17 8.37
CA GLY A 100 2.04 14.71 8.48
C GLY A 100 0.73 14.14 7.90
N ALA A 101 -0.24 14.99 7.57
CA ALA A 101 -1.48 14.61 6.89
C ALA A 101 -1.30 14.65 5.36
N THR A 102 -1.97 13.74 4.66
CA THR A 102 -1.98 13.63 3.19
C THR A 102 -3.38 13.96 2.67
N SER A 103 -3.47 14.66 1.53
CA SER A 103 -4.73 14.91 0.84
C SER A 103 -5.34 13.63 0.24
N PRO A 104 -6.61 13.66 -0.19
CA PRO A 104 -7.05 12.80 -1.29
C PRO A 104 -6.09 12.91 -2.48
N ALA A 105 -5.99 11.84 -3.27
CA ALA A 105 -5.18 11.84 -4.48
C ALA A 105 -6.01 12.35 -5.67
N GLU A 106 -5.43 13.28 -6.41
CA GLU A 106 -5.91 13.69 -7.73
C GLU A 106 -5.21 12.82 -8.77
N ILE A 107 -5.89 12.45 -9.86
CA ILE A 107 -5.30 11.68 -10.96
C ILE A 107 -5.87 12.13 -12.31
N GLU A 108 -4.98 12.34 -13.27
CA GLU A 108 -5.30 12.77 -14.64
C GLU A 108 -4.69 11.77 -15.65
N GLY A 109 -5.46 11.39 -16.67
CA GLY A 109 -4.98 10.56 -17.78
C GLY A 109 -4.58 11.41 -18.98
N TYR A 110 -3.35 11.22 -19.47
CA TYR A 110 -2.83 11.92 -20.64
C TYR A 110 -2.59 10.92 -21.78
N ILE A 111 -3.30 11.09 -22.90
CA ILE A 111 -3.09 10.30 -24.11
C ILE A 111 -2.19 11.12 -25.04
N ILE A 112 -0.94 10.69 -25.24
CA ILE A 112 0.02 11.37 -26.12
C ILE A 112 0.06 10.65 -27.46
N LYS A 113 -0.35 11.36 -28.51
CA LYS A 113 -0.38 10.93 -29.92
C LYS A 113 0.68 11.65 -30.74
N THR A 114 0.88 11.16 -31.96
CA THR A 114 1.65 11.85 -33.01
C THR A 114 0.89 13.07 -33.56
N ASP A 115 1.58 13.90 -34.36
CA ASP A 115 0.97 14.95 -35.18
C ASP A 115 0.40 14.44 -36.53
N GLU A 116 0.46 13.13 -36.77
CA GLU A 116 -0.33 12.46 -37.80
C GLU A 116 -1.83 12.61 -37.47
N GLU A 117 -2.63 13.06 -38.45
CA GLU A 117 -4.08 13.11 -38.34
C GLU A 117 -4.66 11.71 -38.61
N PRO A 118 -5.56 11.18 -37.75
CA PRO A 118 -6.22 9.91 -38.02
C PRO A 118 -7.15 10.01 -39.23
N LEU A 119 -7.30 8.89 -39.94
CA LEU A 119 -8.30 8.68 -41.00
C LEU A 119 -9.72 8.53 -40.45
N LEU A 120 -9.85 8.15 -39.18
CA LEU A 120 -11.09 8.04 -38.42
C LEU A 120 -10.77 7.97 -36.92
N SER A 121 -11.57 8.62 -36.09
CA SER A 121 -11.53 8.59 -34.63
C SER A 121 -12.92 8.27 -34.06
N PHE A 122 -13.02 7.32 -33.13
CA PHE A 122 -14.31 6.91 -32.59
C PHE A 122 -14.25 6.33 -31.18
N PHE A 123 -15.37 6.39 -30.46
CA PHE A 123 -15.54 5.72 -29.17
C PHE A 123 -16.30 4.40 -29.33
N VAL A 124 -15.90 3.39 -28.55
CA VAL A 124 -16.66 2.15 -28.37
C VAL A 124 -17.07 2.02 -26.91
N MET A 125 -18.37 2.00 -26.68
CA MET A 125 -19.01 1.77 -25.39
C MET A 125 -19.85 0.49 -25.49
N SER A 126 -20.08 -0.17 -24.36
CA SER A 126 -21.01 -1.30 -24.26
C SER A 126 -21.66 -1.35 -22.88
N ASP A 127 -22.69 -2.17 -22.72
CA ASP A 127 -23.24 -2.58 -21.42
C ASP A 127 -23.62 -1.35 -20.55
N VAL A 128 -24.44 -0.49 -21.16
CA VAL A 128 -24.96 0.80 -20.65
C VAL A 128 -25.88 0.62 -19.44
N HIS A 129 -26.64 -0.49 -19.38
CA HIS A 129 -27.48 -0.91 -18.26
C HIS A 129 -28.23 0.25 -17.54
N THR A 130 -28.89 1.12 -18.30
CA THR A 130 -29.56 2.30 -17.73
C THR A 130 -31.07 2.31 -17.98
N SER A 131 -31.87 2.30 -16.91
CA SER A 131 -33.34 2.23 -16.95
C SER A 131 -34.08 3.31 -16.13
N ALA A 132 -33.38 4.30 -15.56
CA ALA A 132 -34.03 5.39 -14.82
C ALA A 132 -33.47 6.80 -15.12
N LEU A 133 -34.36 7.77 -15.42
CA LEU A 133 -34.05 9.20 -15.55
C LEU A 133 -33.98 9.92 -14.19
N THR A 134 -33.12 9.46 -13.28
CA THR A 134 -32.86 10.19 -12.02
C THR A 134 -31.87 11.33 -12.23
N GLU A 135 -31.92 12.36 -11.38
CA GLU A 135 -30.89 13.43 -11.33
C GLU A 135 -29.49 12.85 -11.14
N LYS A 136 -29.36 11.78 -10.31
CA LYS A 136 -28.09 11.06 -10.15
C LYS A 136 -27.62 10.41 -11.45
N ASN A 137 -28.47 9.65 -12.14
CA ASN A 137 -28.07 8.98 -13.38
C ASN A 137 -27.68 10.00 -14.46
N ARG A 138 -28.39 11.13 -14.53
CA ARG A 138 -28.01 12.27 -15.38
C ARG A 138 -26.61 12.79 -15.02
N GLY A 139 -26.29 12.98 -13.75
CA GLY A 139 -24.97 13.41 -13.30
C GLY A 139 -23.83 12.43 -13.64
N ILE A 140 -24.07 11.12 -13.50
CA ILE A 140 -23.10 10.07 -13.91
C ILE A 140 -22.84 10.17 -15.41
N TRP A 141 -23.90 10.09 -16.22
CA TRP A 141 -23.77 10.10 -17.68
C TRP A 141 -23.23 11.41 -18.22
N SER A 142 -23.55 12.56 -17.60
CA SER A 142 -22.93 13.83 -17.96
C SER A 142 -21.43 13.81 -17.78
N SER A 143 -20.91 13.30 -16.67
CA SER A 143 -19.46 13.12 -16.48
C SER A 143 -18.84 12.13 -17.47
N HIS A 144 -19.52 11.02 -17.78
CA HIS A 144 -19.02 10.08 -18.78
C HIS A 144 -18.87 10.77 -20.15
N PHE A 145 -19.89 11.49 -20.61
CA PHE A 145 -19.80 12.25 -21.85
C PHE A 145 -18.81 13.44 -21.78
N ASP A 146 -18.63 14.09 -20.62
CA ASP A 146 -17.59 15.11 -20.41
C ASP A 146 -16.18 14.51 -20.55
N THR A 147 -15.98 13.29 -20.05
CA THR A 147 -14.72 12.54 -20.16
C THR A 147 -14.44 12.11 -21.61
N LEU A 148 -15.48 11.71 -22.36
CA LEU A 148 -15.32 11.45 -23.80
C LEU A 148 -14.92 12.74 -24.54
N ALA A 149 -15.59 13.86 -24.25
CA ALA A 149 -15.31 15.14 -24.89
C ALA A 149 -13.93 15.75 -24.54
N SER A 150 -13.36 15.47 -23.35
CA SER A 150 -11.99 15.88 -23.02
C SER A 150 -10.93 15.06 -23.77
N ILE A 151 -11.25 13.83 -24.17
CA ILE A 151 -10.39 12.98 -25.01
C ILE A 151 -10.54 13.37 -26.48
N ASN A 152 -11.76 13.44 -27.00
CA ASN A 152 -12.05 13.92 -28.34
C ASN A 152 -13.39 14.68 -28.37
N PRO A 153 -13.39 16.01 -28.59
CA PRO A 153 -14.60 16.83 -28.66
C PRO A 153 -15.29 16.82 -30.02
N ASP A 154 -14.75 16.12 -31.03
CA ASP A 154 -15.31 16.00 -32.38
C ASP A 154 -15.04 14.59 -32.97
N PRO A 155 -15.55 13.51 -32.34
CA PRO A 155 -15.36 12.14 -32.82
C PRO A 155 -16.25 11.85 -34.05
N ASP A 156 -15.70 11.12 -35.02
CA ASP A 156 -16.39 10.77 -36.27
C ASP A 156 -17.55 9.77 -36.07
N LEU A 157 -17.52 9.04 -34.96
CA LEU A 157 -18.48 7.99 -34.62
C LEU A 157 -18.48 7.69 -33.10
N ILE A 158 -19.66 7.33 -32.58
CA ILE A 158 -19.81 6.68 -31.27
C ILE A 158 -20.52 5.33 -31.47
N ILE A 159 -19.97 4.27 -30.89
CA ILE A 159 -20.55 2.91 -30.92
C ILE A 159 -21.09 2.57 -29.53
N SER A 160 -22.30 2.00 -29.45
CA SER A 160 -22.89 1.45 -28.23
C SER A 160 -23.30 -0.01 -28.47
N ASN A 161 -22.46 -0.95 -28.03
CA ASN A 161 -22.48 -2.35 -28.46
C ASN A 161 -23.42 -3.27 -27.66
N GLY A 162 -24.70 -2.89 -27.58
CA GLY A 162 -25.75 -3.69 -26.94
C GLY A 162 -25.85 -3.48 -25.43
N ASP A 163 -26.83 -4.14 -24.81
CA ASP A 163 -27.22 -4.04 -23.40
C ASP A 163 -27.40 -2.58 -22.95
N GLN A 164 -28.25 -1.88 -23.73
CA GLN A 164 -28.60 -0.47 -23.52
C GLN A 164 -29.35 -0.29 -22.19
N ILE A 165 -30.30 -1.19 -21.93
CA ILE A 165 -31.16 -1.17 -20.74
C ILE A 165 -30.77 -2.26 -19.75
N ASN A 166 -31.07 -2.05 -18.46
CA ASN A 166 -30.80 -3.04 -17.42
C ASN A 166 -32.01 -3.93 -17.18
N ASP A 167 -32.29 -4.84 -18.12
CA ASP A 167 -33.48 -5.69 -18.05
C ASP A 167 -33.15 -7.17 -17.80
N ASN A 168 -33.14 -7.54 -16.53
CA ASN A 168 -32.86 -8.91 -16.12
C ASN A 168 -34.07 -9.85 -16.19
N ASN A 169 -35.33 -9.40 -16.40
CA ASN A 169 -36.54 -10.26 -16.37
C ASN A 169 -37.92 -9.59 -16.72
N ASN A 170 -37.99 -8.36 -17.23
CA ASN A 170 -39.20 -7.51 -17.26
C ASN A 170 -39.66 -6.97 -18.63
N ASP A 171 -39.00 -7.29 -19.75
CA ASP A 171 -39.33 -6.84 -21.14
C ASP A 171 -39.75 -5.34 -21.25
N THR A 172 -39.09 -4.44 -20.51
CA THR A 172 -39.55 -3.06 -20.31
C THR A 172 -39.09 -2.15 -21.45
N ALA A 173 -39.72 -2.31 -22.61
CA ALA A 173 -39.39 -1.59 -23.84
C ALA A 173 -39.36 -0.06 -23.69
N SER A 174 -40.06 0.55 -22.72
CA SER A 174 -39.98 1.99 -22.45
C SER A 174 -38.61 2.46 -21.96
N ASP A 175 -37.79 1.58 -21.40
CA ASP A 175 -36.51 1.97 -20.79
C ASP A 175 -35.48 2.38 -21.85
N HIS A 176 -35.64 1.94 -23.10
CA HIS A 176 -34.86 2.46 -24.23
C HIS A 176 -35.08 3.97 -24.44
N GLN A 177 -36.23 4.52 -24.04
CA GLN A 177 -36.46 5.96 -24.06
C GLN A 177 -35.60 6.69 -23.02
N VAL A 178 -35.30 6.06 -21.88
CA VAL A 178 -34.40 6.61 -20.86
C VAL A 178 -33.00 6.78 -21.44
N VAL A 179 -32.46 5.72 -22.06
CA VAL A 179 -31.13 5.74 -22.68
C VAL A 179 -31.07 6.78 -23.79
N LYS A 180 -32.06 6.79 -24.71
CA LYS A 180 -32.14 7.77 -25.80
C LYS A 180 -32.18 9.21 -25.27
N THR A 181 -33.00 9.50 -24.26
CA THR A 181 -33.04 10.82 -23.62
C THR A 181 -31.69 11.20 -23.01
N ILE A 182 -31.02 10.29 -22.29
CA ILE A 182 -29.73 10.58 -21.67
C ILE A 182 -28.65 10.86 -22.71
N PHE A 183 -28.63 10.11 -23.82
CA PHE A 183 -27.65 10.32 -24.88
C PHE A 183 -27.93 11.64 -25.59
N ASP A 184 -29.16 11.89 -26.04
CA ASP A 184 -29.56 13.15 -26.70
C ASP A 184 -29.22 14.37 -25.85
N GLU A 185 -29.57 14.37 -24.56
CA GLU A 185 -29.28 15.49 -23.65
C GLU A 185 -27.78 15.77 -23.46
N ASN A 186 -26.90 14.78 -23.67
CA ASN A 186 -25.45 14.98 -23.58
C ASN A 186 -24.82 15.33 -24.93
N LEU A 187 -25.31 14.76 -26.03
CA LEU A 187 -24.90 15.10 -27.38
C LEU A 187 -25.26 16.57 -27.68
N ASP A 188 -26.52 16.97 -27.47
CA ASP A 188 -27.00 18.36 -27.61
C ASP A 188 -26.18 19.34 -26.73
N ARG A 189 -25.81 18.91 -25.52
CA ARG A 189 -25.07 19.74 -24.55
C ARG A 189 -23.61 19.97 -24.94
N LEU A 190 -23.02 19.00 -25.64
CA LEU A 190 -21.62 19.03 -26.07
C LEU A 190 -21.44 19.50 -27.53
N GLY A 191 -22.54 19.58 -28.30
CA GLY A 191 -22.50 19.91 -29.73
C GLY A 191 -22.15 18.72 -30.63
N LEU A 192 -22.50 17.52 -30.18
CA LEU A 192 -22.29 16.23 -30.87
C LEU A 192 -23.59 15.70 -31.49
N ASP A 193 -24.58 16.55 -31.72
CA ASP A 193 -25.91 16.18 -32.23
C ASP A 193 -25.88 15.66 -33.68
N ASP A 194 -24.87 16.05 -34.46
CA ASP A 194 -24.59 15.52 -35.81
C ASP A 194 -23.69 14.26 -35.78
N THR A 195 -23.08 13.88 -34.64
CA THR A 195 -22.19 12.70 -34.53
C THR A 195 -22.97 11.40 -34.79
N PRO A 196 -22.56 10.56 -35.77
CA PRO A 196 -23.15 9.26 -35.99
C PRO A 196 -23.08 8.36 -34.74
N ILE A 197 -24.19 7.70 -34.42
CA ILE A 197 -24.21 6.61 -33.44
C ILE A 197 -24.53 5.29 -34.13
N LEU A 198 -23.81 4.23 -33.76
CA LEU A 198 -24.11 2.86 -34.14
C LEU A 198 -24.44 2.01 -32.91
N MET A 199 -25.55 1.28 -32.98
CA MET A 199 -25.98 0.35 -31.93
C MET A 199 -26.06 -1.09 -32.44
N SER A 200 -25.61 -2.04 -31.62
CA SER A 200 -25.93 -3.46 -31.76
C SER A 200 -27.05 -3.85 -30.78
N HIS A 201 -27.47 -5.12 -30.79
CA HIS A 201 -28.50 -5.65 -29.89
C HIS A 201 -27.86 -6.68 -28.94
N GLY A 202 -27.96 -6.44 -27.64
CA GLY A 202 -27.54 -7.36 -26.60
C GLY A 202 -28.66 -8.24 -26.04
N ASN A 203 -28.40 -8.98 -24.96
CA ASN A 203 -29.37 -9.88 -24.33
C ASN A 203 -30.32 -9.22 -23.33
N HIS A 204 -29.99 -8.05 -22.81
CA HIS A 204 -30.85 -7.22 -21.98
C HIS A 204 -31.70 -6.25 -22.81
N ASP A 205 -31.40 -6.07 -24.09
CA ASP A 205 -32.22 -5.25 -24.99
C ASP A 205 -33.54 -5.94 -25.38
N VAL A 206 -34.61 -5.14 -25.51
CA VAL A 206 -35.86 -5.64 -26.09
C VAL A 206 -35.69 -5.82 -27.59
N GLY A 207 -36.29 -6.87 -28.15
CA GLY A 207 -36.04 -7.30 -29.53
C GLY A 207 -36.13 -6.19 -30.59
N ASN A 208 -35.18 -6.23 -31.53
CA ASN A 208 -34.85 -5.35 -32.69
C ASN A 208 -35.94 -4.38 -33.22
N ALA A 209 -37.23 -4.75 -33.20
CA ALA A 209 -38.33 -3.88 -33.59
C ALA A 209 -38.55 -2.71 -32.62
N ASP A 210 -38.42 -2.93 -31.32
CA ASP A 210 -38.53 -1.87 -30.31
C ASP A 210 -37.25 -1.03 -30.25
N MET A 211 -36.05 -1.64 -30.33
CA MET A 211 -34.78 -0.91 -30.53
C MET A 211 -34.88 0.11 -31.67
N ALA A 212 -35.27 -0.32 -32.88
CA ALA A 212 -35.40 0.58 -34.02
C ALA A 212 -36.46 1.67 -33.85
N LYS A 213 -37.52 1.40 -33.08
CA LYS A 213 -38.58 2.36 -32.77
C LYS A 213 -38.11 3.47 -31.82
N TYR A 214 -37.17 3.19 -30.93
CA TYR A 214 -36.67 4.16 -29.95
C TYR A 214 -35.38 4.87 -30.38
N TYR A 215 -34.47 4.16 -31.06
CA TYR A 215 -33.17 4.71 -31.48
C TYR A 215 -33.12 5.17 -32.94
N GLY A 216 -34.09 4.76 -33.78
CA GLY A 216 -34.20 5.21 -35.17
C GLY A 216 -32.96 4.86 -36.00
N ASP A 217 -32.32 5.87 -36.59
CA ASP A 217 -31.17 5.70 -37.48
C ASP A 217 -29.90 5.19 -36.76
N TRP A 218 -29.85 5.20 -35.43
CA TRP A 218 -28.77 4.57 -34.66
C TRP A 218 -28.91 3.03 -34.63
N PHE A 219 -30.13 2.49 -34.84
CA PHE A 219 -30.40 1.05 -34.92
C PHE A 219 -31.32 0.71 -36.13
N PRO A 220 -30.80 0.71 -37.37
CA PRO A 220 -31.59 0.41 -38.55
C PRO A 220 -31.94 -1.09 -38.67
N ASN A 221 -33.21 -1.44 -38.44
CA ASN A 221 -33.69 -2.83 -38.42
C ASN A 221 -34.30 -3.33 -39.76
N ALA A 222 -33.91 -2.77 -40.91
CA ALA A 222 -34.45 -3.20 -42.20
C ALA A 222 -34.14 -4.68 -42.54
N SER A 223 -33.01 -5.21 -42.06
CA SER A 223 -32.59 -6.60 -42.28
C SER A 223 -32.83 -7.54 -41.08
N GLY A 224 -33.37 -7.04 -39.96
CA GLY A 224 -33.57 -7.83 -38.74
C GLY A 224 -32.48 -7.68 -37.67
N GLY A 225 -31.84 -6.50 -37.55
CA GLY A 225 -30.91 -6.17 -36.45
C GLY A 225 -29.42 -6.12 -36.83
N TYR A 226 -29.09 -6.44 -38.08
CA TYR A 226 -27.74 -6.36 -38.63
C TYR A 226 -27.71 -5.48 -39.87
N TYR A 227 -26.63 -4.73 -40.06
CA TYR A 227 -26.52 -3.71 -41.09
C TYR A 227 -25.07 -3.31 -41.34
N GLU A 228 -24.85 -2.55 -42.40
CA GLU A 228 -23.57 -1.95 -42.76
C GLU A 228 -23.67 -0.43 -42.68
N LYS A 229 -22.66 0.19 -42.10
CA LYS A 229 -22.46 1.65 -42.13
C LYS A 229 -21.07 1.92 -42.68
N LYS A 230 -20.97 2.89 -43.58
CA LYS A 230 -19.71 3.47 -44.02
C LYS A 230 -19.57 4.86 -43.40
N ILE A 231 -18.46 5.10 -42.70
CA ILE A 231 -18.05 6.41 -42.18
C ILE A 231 -16.72 6.73 -42.86
N ASP A 232 -16.67 7.86 -43.57
CA ASP A 232 -15.67 8.17 -44.59
C ASP A 232 -15.27 6.96 -45.45
N ASP A 233 -14.04 6.45 -45.36
CA ASP A 233 -13.59 5.27 -46.12
C ASP A 233 -13.51 3.95 -45.30
N GLN A 234 -13.94 3.99 -44.04
CA GLN A 234 -14.02 2.84 -43.14
C GLN A 234 -15.41 2.20 -43.17
N THR A 235 -15.46 0.87 -43.02
CA THR A 235 -16.72 0.10 -43.07
C THR A 235 -16.95 -0.65 -41.77
N PHE A 236 -18.15 -0.47 -41.21
CA PHE A 236 -18.64 -1.10 -39.99
C PHE A 236 -19.75 -2.08 -40.35
N LEU A 237 -19.56 -3.35 -39.98
CA LEU A 237 -20.53 -4.43 -40.13
C LEU A 237 -21.11 -4.78 -38.75
N VAL A 238 -22.30 -4.27 -38.46
CA VAL A 238 -22.98 -4.51 -37.18
C VAL A 238 -23.82 -5.78 -37.27
N ILE A 239 -23.69 -6.66 -36.28
CA ILE A 239 -24.36 -7.95 -36.20
C ILE A 239 -25.17 -8.11 -34.90
N ASP A 240 -26.32 -8.78 -35.03
CA ASP A 240 -27.12 -9.30 -33.91
C ASP A 240 -26.56 -10.67 -33.54
N THR A 241 -25.76 -10.71 -32.46
CA THR A 241 -25.12 -11.93 -31.95
C THR A 241 -26.11 -12.89 -31.30
N GLU A 242 -27.20 -12.38 -30.74
CA GLU A 242 -28.26 -13.20 -30.13
C GLU A 242 -29.00 -14.05 -31.17
N ARG A 243 -28.93 -13.63 -32.46
CA ARG A 243 -29.63 -14.29 -33.57
C ARG A 243 -28.71 -14.68 -34.74
N TYR A 244 -27.39 -14.73 -34.52
CA TYR A 244 -26.40 -14.96 -35.58
C TYR A 244 -26.55 -16.32 -36.30
N SER A 245 -27.30 -16.32 -37.40
CA SER A 245 -27.66 -17.53 -38.14
C SER A 245 -28.15 -17.21 -39.56
N GLY A 246 -28.28 -18.26 -40.40
CA GLY A 246 -29.05 -18.21 -41.66
C GLY A 246 -28.67 -17.06 -42.61
N ALA A 247 -29.60 -16.13 -42.81
CA ALA A 247 -29.44 -15.00 -43.73
C ALA A 247 -28.34 -14.02 -43.27
N GLN A 248 -28.30 -13.69 -41.97
CA GLN A 248 -27.29 -12.80 -41.39
C GLN A 248 -25.87 -13.34 -41.61
N ARG A 249 -25.66 -14.63 -41.33
CA ARG A 249 -24.37 -15.29 -41.53
C ARG A 249 -23.92 -15.23 -42.99
N THR A 250 -24.81 -15.59 -43.91
CA THR A 250 -24.56 -15.52 -45.36
C THR A 250 -24.22 -14.09 -45.81
N TRP A 251 -24.91 -13.10 -45.26
CA TRP A 251 -24.66 -11.68 -45.53
C TRP A 251 -23.28 -11.25 -45.03
N LEU A 252 -22.90 -11.56 -43.78
CA LEU A 252 -21.61 -11.17 -43.22
C LEU A 252 -20.46 -11.78 -44.02
N GLN A 253 -20.50 -13.08 -44.29
CA GLN A 253 -19.52 -13.77 -45.13
C GLN A 253 -19.39 -13.12 -46.52
N GLY A 254 -20.53 -12.77 -47.14
CA GLY A 254 -20.56 -12.11 -48.44
C GLY A 254 -19.99 -10.69 -48.43
N ARG A 255 -20.20 -9.91 -47.37
CA ARG A 255 -19.64 -8.56 -47.23
C ARG A 255 -18.16 -8.58 -46.90
N LEU A 256 -17.72 -9.41 -45.96
CA LEU A 256 -16.29 -9.60 -45.67
C LEU A 256 -15.50 -10.03 -46.92
N ALA A 257 -16.02 -10.99 -47.68
CA ALA A 257 -15.40 -11.44 -48.93
C ALA A 257 -15.38 -10.35 -50.02
N ALA A 258 -16.39 -9.50 -50.10
CA ALA A 258 -16.45 -8.41 -51.07
C ALA A 258 -15.50 -7.26 -50.70
N LEU A 259 -15.47 -6.84 -49.43
CA LEU A 259 -14.55 -5.81 -48.92
C LEU A 259 -13.09 -6.27 -49.05
N SER A 260 -12.79 -7.52 -48.68
CA SER A 260 -11.45 -8.10 -48.79
C SER A 260 -10.97 -8.33 -50.23
N ALA A 261 -11.84 -8.11 -51.23
CA ALA A 261 -11.50 -8.15 -52.65
C ALA A 261 -11.30 -6.74 -53.25
N GLU A 262 -11.45 -5.67 -52.47
CA GLU A 262 -11.10 -4.31 -52.89
C GLU A 262 -9.56 -4.15 -53.00
N PRO A 263 -9.07 -3.20 -53.82
CA PRO A 263 -7.65 -2.83 -53.83
C PRO A 263 -7.18 -2.43 -52.42
N ASP A 264 -5.98 -2.89 -52.06
CA ASP A 264 -5.29 -2.59 -50.80
C ASP A 264 -6.10 -2.94 -49.52
N ALA A 265 -7.15 -3.75 -49.65
CA ALA A 265 -8.05 -4.15 -48.55
C ALA A 265 -7.39 -5.01 -47.47
N LEU A 266 -6.18 -5.56 -47.70
CA LEU A 266 -5.44 -6.30 -46.70
C LEU A 266 -4.88 -5.38 -45.60
N HIS A 267 -4.63 -4.11 -45.94
CA HIS A 267 -4.06 -3.08 -45.06
C HIS A 267 -5.12 -2.14 -44.47
N ARG A 268 -6.40 -2.35 -44.80
CA ARG A 268 -7.53 -1.55 -44.31
C ARG A 268 -8.36 -2.39 -43.32
N PRO A 269 -8.57 -1.95 -42.07
CA PRO A 269 -9.38 -2.70 -41.12
C PRO A 269 -10.84 -2.80 -41.60
N ILE A 270 -11.48 -3.93 -41.31
CA ILE A 270 -12.92 -4.11 -41.45
C ILE A 270 -13.49 -4.27 -40.04
N PHE A 271 -14.19 -3.24 -39.58
CA PHE A 271 -14.76 -3.25 -38.24
C PHE A 271 -16.03 -4.10 -38.22
N VAL A 272 -16.10 -5.05 -37.30
CA VAL A 272 -17.28 -5.88 -37.05
C VAL A 272 -17.70 -5.64 -35.61
N VAL A 273 -18.97 -5.32 -35.40
CA VAL A 273 -19.49 -4.93 -34.07
C VAL A 273 -20.62 -5.88 -33.72
N GLY A 274 -20.50 -6.58 -32.60
CA GLY A 274 -21.54 -7.48 -32.11
C GLY A 274 -21.42 -7.67 -30.60
N HIS A 275 -22.54 -7.72 -29.91
CA HIS A 275 -22.56 -7.65 -28.45
C HIS A 275 -21.80 -8.80 -27.77
N ARG A 276 -22.10 -10.07 -28.13
CA ARG A 276 -21.43 -11.23 -27.51
C ARG A 276 -19.99 -11.41 -28.01
N PRO A 277 -19.06 -11.85 -27.16
CA PRO A 277 -17.73 -12.28 -27.60
C PRO A 277 -17.79 -13.53 -28.48
N THR A 278 -16.67 -13.85 -29.11
CA THR A 278 -16.56 -14.98 -30.05
C THR A 278 -15.58 -16.05 -29.58
N ALA A 279 -15.88 -17.31 -29.89
CA ALA A 279 -15.30 -18.45 -29.18
C ALA A 279 -13.77 -18.59 -29.38
N ASN A 280 -13.05 -18.81 -28.27
CA ASN A 280 -11.59 -19.01 -28.21
C ASN A 280 -10.75 -17.82 -28.71
N THR A 281 -11.11 -16.59 -28.31
CA THR A 281 -10.38 -15.37 -28.69
C THR A 281 -9.88 -14.60 -27.46
N VAL A 282 -10.51 -13.48 -27.14
CA VAL A 282 -10.41 -12.75 -25.87
C VAL A 282 -10.89 -13.62 -24.69
N TYR A 283 -10.54 -13.26 -23.45
CA TYR A 283 -10.73 -14.15 -22.28
C TYR A 283 -12.19 -14.48 -21.93
N ASP A 284 -13.12 -13.64 -22.36
CA ASP A 284 -14.55 -13.84 -22.29
C ASP A 284 -15.13 -14.68 -23.43
N GLY A 285 -14.31 -15.15 -24.39
CA GLY A 285 -14.73 -16.04 -25.48
C GLY A 285 -15.35 -17.38 -25.01
N ALA A 286 -15.32 -17.68 -23.71
CA ALA A 286 -16.10 -18.75 -23.09
C ALA A 286 -17.61 -18.41 -22.95
N GLN A 287 -17.96 -17.12 -22.91
CA GLN A 287 -19.34 -16.59 -22.90
C GLN A 287 -19.95 -16.50 -24.31
N ALA A 288 -19.20 -16.86 -25.35
CA ALA A 288 -19.64 -16.80 -26.74
C ALA A 288 -20.89 -17.68 -26.98
N SER A 289 -21.99 -17.05 -27.38
CA SER A 289 -23.25 -17.74 -27.70
C SER A 289 -23.22 -18.45 -29.06
N ASN A 290 -22.27 -18.10 -29.95
CA ASN A 290 -22.21 -18.60 -31.32
C ASN A 290 -20.85 -19.20 -31.70
N ALA A 291 -20.81 -20.52 -31.82
CA ALA A 291 -19.59 -21.26 -32.19
C ALA A 291 -19.16 -21.10 -33.67
N THR A 292 -19.96 -20.45 -34.53
CA THR A 292 -19.61 -20.29 -35.97
C THR A 292 -19.02 -18.94 -36.32
N LEU A 293 -19.27 -17.88 -35.54
CA LEU A 293 -18.78 -16.53 -35.82
C LEU A 293 -17.24 -16.49 -35.95
N THR A 294 -16.49 -17.12 -35.02
CA THR A 294 -15.02 -17.25 -35.13
C THR A 294 -14.60 -17.81 -36.49
N SER A 295 -15.29 -18.84 -36.98
CA SER A 295 -14.96 -19.49 -38.26
C SER A 295 -15.28 -18.63 -39.49
N ASP A 296 -16.27 -17.74 -39.37
CA ASP A 296 -16.68 -16.83 -40.45
C ASP A 296 -15.76 -15.60 -40.54
N LEU A 297 -15.18 -15.17 -39.42
CA LEU A 297 -14.16 -14.11 -39.36
C LEU A 297 -12.75 -14.62 -39.72
N SER A 298 -12.44 -15.90 -39.46
CA SER A 298 -11.08 -16.48 -39.57
C SER A 298 -10.41 -16.40 -40.95
N ALA A 299 -11.16 -16.11 -42.02
CA ALA A 299 -10.60 -15.93 -43.36
C ALA A 299 -10.03 -14.52 -43.61
N PHE A 300 -10.31 -13.56 -42.72
CA PHE A 300 -10.15 -12.13 -42.93
C PHE A 300 -9.28 -11.52 -41.81
N PRO A 301 -7.95 -11.53 -41.92
CA PRO A 301 -7.08 -11.03 -40.85
C PRO A 301 -7.24 -9.52 -40.60
N GLN A 302 -7.73 -8.76 -41.58
CA GLN A 302 -8.08 -7.35 -41.39
C GLN A 302 -9.37 -7.11 -40.60
N ALA A 303 -10.12 -8.17 -40.24
CA ALA A 303 -11.30 -8.01 -39.39
C ALA A 303 -10.89 -7.64 -37.96
N VAL A 304 -11.51 -6.59 -37.43
CA VAL A 304 -11.40 -6.17 -36.02
C VAL A 304 -12.79 -6.29 -35.42
N TYR A 305 -12.96 -7.24 -34.50
CA TYR A 305 -14.23 -7.55 -33.86
C TYR A 305 -14.31 -6.92 -32.47
N PHE A 306 -15.27 -6.01 -32.28
CA PHE A 306 -15.61 -5.39 -31.00
C PHE A 306 -16.80 -6.11 -30.36
N SER A 307 -16.69 -6.45 -29.07
CA SER A 307 -17.72 -7.12 -28.27
C SER A 307 -17.69 -6.69 -26.81
N GLY A 308 -18.86 -6.44 -26.22
CA GLY A 308 -19.02 -6.27 -24.77
C GLY A 308 -19.56 -7.53 -24.13
N HIS A 309 -20.75 -7.45 -23.52
CA HIS A 309 -21.48 -8.53 -22.83
C HIS A 309 -20.85 -9.04 -21.53
N SER A 310 -19.54 -9.12 -21.50
CA SER A 310 -18.82 -9.82 -20.46
C SER A 310 -18.58 -8.97 -19.21
N HIS A 311 -18.80 -7.64 -19.30
CA HIS A 311 -18.41 -6.64 -18.29
C HIS A 311 -16.92 -6.69 -17.91
N LEU A 312 -16.11 -7.45 -18.63
CA LEU A 312 -14.77 -7.81 -18.20
C LEU A 312 -13.80 -6.65 -18.48
N HIS A 313 -12.94 -6.36 -17.49
CA HIS A 313 -12.21 -5.10 -17.43
C HIS A 313 -11.07 -4.97 -18.46
N LEU A 314 -10.92 -3.77 -19.00
CA LEU A 314 -9.93 -3.40 -20.00
C LEU A 314 -8.49 -3.38 -19.47
N ASN A 315 -8.29 -3.30 -18.15
CA ASN A 315 -6.94 -3.43 -17.55
C ASN A 315 -6.33 -4.82 -17.76
N ASP A 316 -7.12 -5.82 -18.16
CA ASP A 316 -6.64 -7.15 -18.51
C ASP A 316 -6.18 -7.15 -19.98
N GLU A 317 -4.91 -7.44 -20.25
CA GLU A 317 -4.38 -7.53 -21.61
C GLU A 317 -5.02 -8.68 -22.42
N ARG A 318 -5.72 -9.62 -21.78
CA ARG A 318 -6.52 -10.65 -22.47
C ARG A 318 -7.85 -10.12 -23.02
N SER A 319 -8.15 -8.83 -22.79
CA SER A 319 -9.23 -8.08 -23.43
C SER A 319 -8.95 -7.70 -24.88
N ILE A 320 -7.73 -7.91 -25.39
CA ILE A 320 -7.44 -7.96 -26.83
C ILE A 320 -6.89 -9.34 -27.20
N TRP A 321 -7.20 -9.85 -28.39
CA TRP A 321 -6.64 -11.08 -28.93
C TRP A 321 -6.39 -10.96 -30.42
N GLN A 322 -5.25 -11.49 -30.88
CA GLN A 322 -4.94 -11.63 -32.28
C GLN A 322 -4.56 -13.08 -32.64
N GLY A 323 -5.10 -13.57 -33.75
CA GLY A 323 -4.79 -14.90 -34.26
C GLY A 323 -5.19 -15.09 -35.71
N ALA A 324 -6.46 -15.41 -35.97
CA ALA A 324 -6.98 -15.48 -37.34
C ALA A 324 -7.47 -14.12 -37.87
N PHE A 325 -7.86 -13.25 -36.93
CA PHE A 325 -8.33 -11.87 -37.02
C PHE A 325 -8.06 -11.20 -35.66
N THR A 326 -8.45 -9.93 -35.47
CA THR A 326 -8.35 -9.25 -34.16
C THR A 326 -9.70 -9.25 -33.45
N ALA A 327 -9.75 -9.62 -32.16
CA ALA A 327 -10.91 -9.48 -31.30
C ALA A 327 -10.57 -8.57 -30.11
N VAL A 328 -11.51 -7.73 -29.69
CA VAL A 328 -11.36 -6.72 -28.64
C VAL A 328 -12.61 -6.72 -27.77
N ASN A 329 -12.43 -6.66 -26.46
CA ASN A 329 -13.49 -6.45 -25.49
C ASN A 329 -13.68 -4.94 -25.26
N ASP A 330 -14.94 -4.50 -25.19
CA ASP A 330 -15.31 -3.08 -25.13
C ASP A 330 -15.35 -2.53 -23.69
N GLY A 331 -15.40 -3.41 -22.69
CA GLY A 331 -15.65 -3.04 -21.29
C GLY A 331 -17.14 -2.87 -21.00
N SER A 332 -17.49 -2.10 -19.97
CA SER A 332 -18.89 -1.78 -19.63
C SER A 332 -19.02 -0.36 -19.11
N MET A 333 -20.05 0.35 -19.53
CA MET A 333 -20.39 1.68 -19.05
C MET A 333 -21.18 1.69 -17.72
N SER A 334 -21.45 0.53 -17.12
CA SER A 334 -22.23 0.45 -15.88
C SER A 334 -21.45 -0.10 -14.69
N TYR A 335 -20.71 -1.20 -14.87
CA TYR A 335 -19.87 -1.83 -13.86
C TYR A 335 -18.95 -2.84 -14.53
N THR A 336 -17.73 -3.01 -14.03
CA THR A 336 -16.85 -4.11 -14.46
C THR A 336 -17.08 -5.37 -13.62
N GLU A 337 -16.77 -6.51 -14.22
CA GLU A 337 -16.70 -7.80 -13.53
C GLU A 337 -15.27 -8.28 -13.38
N THR A 338 -15.05 -9.09 -12.34
CA THR A 338 -13.82 -9.80 -12.04
C THR A 338 -14.09 -11.29 -12.03
N PRO A 339 -13.12 -12.13 -12.44
CA PRO A 339 -13.24 -13.57 -12.29
C PRO A 339 -13.58 -13.98 -10.84
N HIS A 340 -14.51 -14.93 -10.68
CA HIS A 340 -15.01 -15.37 -9.37
C HIS A 340 -13.95 -16.10 -8.48
N ASP A 341 -12.69 -16.20 -8.92
CA ASP A 341 -11.56 -16.69 -8.13
C ASP A 341 -10.86 -15.58 -7.33
N ALA A 342 -11.50 -14.43 -7.08
CA ALA A 342 -10.91 -13.40 -6.23
C ALA A 342 -11.89 -12.80 -5.20
N TYR A 343 -11.30 -12.12 -4.22
CA TYR A 343 -11.96 -11.35 -3.17
C TYR A 343 -11.61 -9.87 -3.32
N GLN A 344 -12.58 -9.00 -3.10
CA GLN A 344 -12.39 -7.55 -3.06
C GLN A 344 -12.21 -7.02 -1.64
N ILE A 345 -11.52 -5.90 -1.50
CA ILE A 345 -11.33 -5.19 -0.23
C ILE A 345 -12.43 -4.14 -0.10
N TYR A 346 -13.34 -4.30 0.86
CA TYR A 346 -14.36 -3.27 1.16
C TYR A 346 -14.45 -3.03 2.67
N GLY A 347 -14.01 -1.83 3.08
CA GLY A 347 -13.98 -1.40 4.47
C GLY A 347 -13.11 -2.30 5.36
N ASN A 348 -13.74 -3.08 6.24
CA ASN A 348 -13.06 -3.88 7.26
C ASN A 348 -13.03 -5.39 7.00
N ALA A 349 -13.36 -5.83 5.77
CA ALA A 349 -13.39 -7.24 5.40
C ALA A 349 -13.03 -7.48 3.94
N LEU A 350 -12.62 -8.72 3.64
CA LEU A 350 -12.60 -9.29 2.29
C LEU A 350 -14.00 -9.80 1.93
N TRP A 351 -14.45 -9.48 0.71
CA TRP A 351 -15.78 -9.82 0.19
C TRP A 351 -15.68 -10.72 -1.03
N ASP A 352 -16.58 -11.70 -1.10
CA ASP A 352 -16.83 -12.52 -2.28
C ASP A 352 -17.71 -11.76 -3.30
N GLU A 353 -17.33 -10.53 -3.59
CA GLU A 353 -17.94 -9.66 -4.60
C GLU A 353 -17.12 -9.76 -5.88
N PHE A 354 -17.79 -9.77 -7.02
CA PHE A 354 -17.17 -9.89 -8.34
C PHE A 354 -17.42 -8.65 -9.21
N THR A 355 -18.42 -7.84 -8.87
CA THR A 355 -18.70 -6.58 -9.57
C THR A 355 -17.89 -5.43 -8.95
N ILE A 356 -17.45 -4.47 -9.78
CA ILE A 356 -16.81 -3.22 -9.36
C ILE A 356 -17.56 -2.08 -10.08
N PRO A 357 -18.11 -1.09 -9.35
CA PRO A 357 -18.90 -0.01 -9.93
C PRO A 357 -18.00 1.08 -10.55
N THR A 358 -17.34 0.73 -11.65
CA THR A 358 -16.61 1.64 -12.54
C THR A 358 -17.07 1.43 -13.98
N ALA A 359 -17.05 2.51 -14.77
CA ALA A 359 -17.30 2.45 -16.19
C ALA A 359 -15.98 2.38 -16.96
N GLN A 360 -15.98 1.72 -18.12
CA GLN A 360 -14.85 1.59 -19.04
C GLN A 360 -15.32 1.63 -20.49
N ALA A 361 -14.49 2.20 -21.37
CA ALA A 361 -14.74 2.32 -22.81
C ALA A 361 -13.42 2.31 -23.60
N LEU A 362 -13.53 2.19 -24.93
CA LEU A 362 -12.40 2.35 -25.84
C LEU A 362 -12.47 3.68 -26.59
N TYR A 363 -11.31 4.30 -26.81
CA TYR A 363 -11.12 5.34 -27.82
C TYR A 363 -10.21 4.80 -28.91
N VAL A 364 -10.61 4.92 -30.18
CA VAL A 364 -9.98 4.27 -31.32
C VAL A 364 -9.58 5.30 -32.36
N GLU A 365 -8.32 5.24 -32.81
CA GLU A 365 -7.80 6.07 -33.90
C GLU A 365 -7.24 5.19 -35.02
N VAL A 366 -7.76 5.37 -36.23
CA VAL A 366 -7.36 4.61 -37.41
C VAL A 366 -6.41 5.46 -38.23
N TYR A 367 -5.17 5.01 -38.39
CA TYR A 367 -4.14 5.65 -39.20
C TYR A 367 -3.93 4.88 -40.52
N ALA A 368 -3.00 5.35 -41.36
CA ALA A 368 -2.71 4.72 -42.64
C ALA A 368 -2.03 3.34 -42.52
N ASP A 369 -1.34 3.07 -41.41
CA ASP A 369 -0.54 1.84 -41.18
C ASP A 369 -0.98 1.03 -39.94
N ARG A 370 -1.84 1.58 -39.08
CA ARG A 370 -2.22 0.99 -37.78
C ARG A 370 -3.57 1.49 -37.29
N THR A 371 -4.19 0.74 -36.39
CA THR A 371 -5.29 1.20 -35.53
C THR A 371 -4.81 1.24 -34.09
N GLU A 372 -4.84 2.41 -33.46
CA GLU A 372 -4.57 2.58 -32.04
C GLU A 372 -5.88 2.49 -31.24
N ILE A 373 -5.86 1.80 -30.10
CA ILE A 373 -7.02 1.58 -29.22
C ILE A 373 -6.57 1.94 -27.80
N ASP A 374 -6.95 3.12 -27.34
CA ASP A 374 -6.76 3.57 -25.97
C ASP A 374 -7.89 3.05 -25.08
N ARG A 375 -7.55 2.69 -23.85
CA ARG A 375 -8.47 2.08 -22.88
C ARG A 375 -8.80 3.09 -21.79
N ILE A 376 -10.06 3.48 -21.68
CA ILE A 376 -10.51 4.56 -20.82
C ILE A 376 -11.22 3.99 -19.59
N ASN A 377 -10.83 4.46 -18.41
CA ASN A 377 -11.36 4.10 -17.11
C ASN A 377 -11.90 5.35 -16.41
N PHE A 378 -13.19 5.35 -16.13
CA PHE A 378 -13.91 6.49 -15.57
C PHE A 378 -13.86 6.45 -14.02
N ALA A 379 -14.55 7.38 -13.36
CA ALA A 379 -14.68 7.37 -11.90
C ALA A 379 -15.32 6.06 -11.39
N ALA A 380 -14.96 5.64 -10.17
CA ALA A 380 -15.37 4.38 -9.57
C ALA A 380 -15.95 4.57 -8.16
N GLU A 381 -17.09 3.94 -7.84
CA GLU A 381 -17.69 3.99 -6.50
C GLU A 381 -17.03 3.00 -5.53
N GLN A 382 -15.82 3.31 -5.07
CA GLN A 382 -14.87 2.39 -4.40
C GLN A 382 -15.41 1.56 -3.23
N ASP A 383 -16.51 1.94 -2.56
CA ASP A 383 -17.11 1.20 -1.43
C ASP A 383 -18.46 0.53 -1.74
N ARG A 384 -18.99 0.63 -2.97
CA ARG A 384 -20.37 0.25 -3.27
C ARG A 384 -20.48 -1.21 -3.75
N THR A 385 -20.97 -2.07 -2.86
CA THR A 385 -21.14 -3.52 -3.06
C THR A 385 -22.46 -3.91 -3.75
N TYR A 386 -22.55 -5.10 -4.37
CA TYR A 386 -23.76 -5.61 -5.05
C TYR A 386 -24.36 -6.83 -4.34
N THR A 387 -25.35 -6.58 -3.47
CA THR A 387 -25.84 -7.61 -2.54
C THR A 387 -27.26 -8.07 -2.89
N ASN A 388 -27.48 -9.39 -2.96
CA ASN A 388 -28.78 -10.02 -3.27
C ASN A 388 -29.47 -9.51 -4.57
N GLY A 389 -28.69 -9.18 -5.61
CA GLY A 389 -29.24 -8.63 -6.86
C GLY A 389 -29.65 -7.16 -6.76
N THR A 390 -29.07 -6.41 -5.82
CA THR A 390 -29.33 -4.98 -5.65
C THR A 390 -28.05 -4.27 -5.21
N TRP A 391 -27.72 -3.19 -5.90
CA TRP A 391 -26.60 -2.34 -5.51
C TRP A 391 -26.81 -1.69 -4.15
N GLY A 392 -25.73 -1.60 -3.38
CA GLY A 392 -25.68 -0.84 -2.13
C GLY A 392 -25.97 0.65 -2.34
N ALA A 393 -26.18 1.34 -1.22
CA ALA A 393 -26.35 2.78 -1.22
C ALA A 393 -25.12 3.46 -1.83
N TYR A 394 -25.39 4.47 -2.64
CA TYR A 394 -24.39 5.32 -3.29
C TYR A 394 -23.50 6.04 -2.26
N GLN A 395 -22.22 6.23 -2.58
CA GLN A 395 -21.32 7.06 -1.78
C GLN A 395 -21.81 8.53 -1.79
N ALA A 396 -21.77 9.21 -0.64
CA ALA A 396 -22.27 10.57 -0.50
C ALA A 396 -21.41 11.61 -1.23
N ASP A 397 -20.09 11.40 -1.21
CA ASP A 397 -19.07 12.28 -1.79
C ASP A 397 -18.50 11.69 -3.10
N TYR A 398 -19.30 10.90 -3.85
CA TYR A 398 -18.85 10.31 -5.11
C TYR A 398 -18.40 11.42 -6.09
N PRO A 399 -17.13 11.41 -6.55
CA PRO A 399 -16.69 12.35 -7.57
C PRO A 399 -17.36 11.94 -8.89
N PHE A 400 -18.48 12.59 -9.20
CA PHE A 400 -19.16 12.35 -10.47
C PHE A 400 -18.19 12.62 -11.63
N THR A 401 -17.50 13.77 -11.61
CA THR A 401 -16.43 14.17 -12.54
C THR A 401 -15.29 13.17 -12.59
N SER A 402 -14.92 12.72 -13.79
CA SER A 402 -13.75 11.91 -14.06
C SER A 402 -12.80 12.63 -15.03
N ALA A 403 -11.51 12.39 -14.84
CA ALA A 403 -10.44 12.84 -15.72
C ALA A 403 -10.16 11.89 -16.91
N GLY A 404 -10.82 10.73 -16.98
CA GLY A 404 -10.52 9.70 -17.98
C GLY A 404 -9.15 9.09 -17.78
N THR A 405 -9.01 8.25 -16.75
CA THR A 405 -7.73 7.55 -16.50
C THR A 405 -7.53 6.41 -17.49
N LEU A 406 -6.28 6.07 -17.79
CA LEU A 406 -5.94 4.96 -18.68
C LEU A 406 -6.13 3.64 -17.94
N ALA A 407 -6.86 2.68 -18.52
CA ALA A 407 -6.94 1.32 -17.99
C ALA A 407 -5.64 0.51 -18.22
N GLY A 408 -4.77 0.99 -19.12
CA GLY A 408 -3.45 0.45 -19.41
C GLY A 408 -2.85 1.12 -20.65
N PRO A 409 -1.68 0.66 -21.15
CA PRO A 409 -1.11 1.12 -22.42
C PRO A 409 -2.07 1.05 -23.62
N THR A 410 -1.86 1.91 -24.62
CA THR A 410 -2.55 1.85 -25.92
C THR A 410 -2.28 0.52 -26.63
N TRP A 411 -3.33 -0.17 -27.10
CA TRP A 411 -3.15 -1.30 -28.01
C TRP A 411 -2.95 -0.80 -29.44
N THR A 412 -2.04 -1.39 -30.21
CA THR A 412 -1.79 -0.99 -31.61
C THR A 412 -1.94 -2.18 -32.55
N VAL A 413 -3.02 -2.21 -33.33
CA VAL A 413 -3.30 -3.24 -34.32
C VAL A 413 -2.67 -2.86 -35.65
N ARG A 414 -1.71 -3.66 -36.14
CA ARG A 414 -1.11 -3.53 -37.48
C ARG A 414 -1.55 -4.64 -38.40
N LEU A 415 -1.57 -4.34 -39.71
CA LEU A 415 -1.93 -5.27 -40.78
C LEU A 415 -0.73 -5.54 -41.71
N ASP A 416 0.46 -5.69 -41.12
CA ASP A 416 1.73 -5.78 -41.84
C ASP A 416 1.89 -7.10 -42.59
N GLY A 417 1.88 -7.07 -43.93
CA GLY A 417 2.14 -8.23 -44.76
C GLY A 417 1.72 -8.03 -46.22
N SER A 418 2.19 -8.90 -47.13
CA SER A 418 1.71 -8.96 -48.51
C SER A 418 0.69 -10.08 -48.73
N THR A 419 0.49 -10.93 -47.72
CA THR A 419 -0.45 -12.06 -47.72
C THR A 419 -1.18 -12.16 -46.38
N PRO A 420 -2.38 -12.76 -46.33
CA PRO A 420 -3.09 -13.01 -45.07
C PRO A 420 -2.27 -13.81 -44.05
N GLU A 421 -1.41 -14.70 -44.51
CA GLU A 421 -0.50 -15.49 -43.68
C GLU A 421 0.61 -14.66 -43.04
N GLU A 422 1.18 -13.69 -43.77
CA GLU A 422 2.17 -12.76 -43.24
C GLU A 422 1.56 -11.79 -42.23
N VAL A 423 0.37 -11.24 -42.50
CA VAL A 423 -0.35 -10.37 -41.54
C VAL A 423 -0.54 -11.07 -40.20
N ARG A 424 -1.03 -12.32 -40.21
CA ARG A 424 -1.22 -13.10 -38.97
C ARG A 424 0.10 -13.47 -38.28
N ALA A 425 1.20 -13.55 -39.01
CA ALA A 425 2.53 -13.82 -38.44
C ALA A 425 3.17 -12.58 -37.78
N ASN A 426 2.69 -11.38 -38.11
CA ASN A 426 3.14 -10.10 -37.57
C ASN A 426 2.16 -9.50 -36.54
N PHE A 427 1.18 -10.27 -36.08
CA PHE A 427 0.29 -9.85 -34.99
C PHE A 427 1.03 -9.77 -33.66
N ASP A 428 0.77 -8.70 -32.90
CA ASP A 428 1.39 -8.41 -31.61
C ASP A 428 0.67 -9.17 -30.47
N TYR A 429 -0.66 -9.14 -30.41
CA TYR A 429 -1.45 -9.63 -29.27
C TYR A 429 -1.80 -11.13 -29.34
N THR A 430 -0.83 -11.96 -29.72
CA THR A 430 -1.04 -13.41 -29.88
C THR A 430 -1.01 -14.17 -28.57
N SER A 431 -1.66 -15.33 -28.52
CA SER A 431 -1.58 -16.25 -27.37
C SER A 431 -0.17 -16.75 -27.05
N ALA A 432 0.81 -16.56 -27.94
CA ALA A 432 2.22 -16.93 -27.74
C ALA A 432 3.10 -15.75 -27.30
N ALA A 433 2.60 -14.51 -27.42
CA ALA A 433 3.28 -13.28 -27.01
C ALA A 433 2.84 -12.80 -25.61
N ARG A 434 1.97 -13.56 -24.93
CA ARG A 434 1.49 -13.24 -23.58
C ARG A 434 2.61 -13.22 -22.57
N ASP A 435 2.44 -12.39 -21.55
CA ASP A 435 3.41 -12.23 -20.48
C ASP A 435 3.79 -13.57 -19.79
N THR A 436 5.09 -13.67 -19.50
CA THR A 436 5.76 -14.79 -18.82
C THR A 436 6.73 -14.31 -17.74
N VAL A 437 6.85 -12.99 -17.55
CA VAL A 437 7.55 -12.35 -16.46
C VAL A 437 6.67 -12.50 -15.21
N ALA A 438 7.28 -12.40 -14.03
CA ALA A 438 6.57 -12.56 -12.77
C ALA A 438 6.56 -11.23 -12.01
N PRO A 439 5.44 -10.87 -11.35
CA PRO A 439 5.35 -9.70 -10.50
C PRO A 439 6.50 -9.59 -9.49
N VAL A 440 6.98 -8.37 -9.28
CA VAL A 440 8.06 -8.05 -8.34
C VAL A 440 7.49 -7.37 -7.10
N GLN A 441 7.54 -8.07 -5.97
CA GLN A 441 7.07 -7.59 -4.67
C GLN A 441 7.99 -6.47 -4.13
N GLN A 442 7.44 -5.27 -3.92
CA GLN A 442 8.21 -4.05 -3.55
C GLN A 442 8.63 -3.97 -2.07
N GLY A 443 8.27 -4.98 -1.26
CA GLY A 443 8.66 -5.09 0.14
C GLY A 443 7.85 -6.17 0.86
N ALA A 444 8.35 -6.60 2.02
CA ALA A 444 7.60 -7.51 2.88
C ALA A 444 6.32 -6.83 3.42
N PRO A 445 5.25 -7.60 3.65
CA PRO A 445 4.03 -7.05 4.25
C PRO A 445 4.24 -6.69 5.72
N GLU A 446 3.42 -5.77 6.23
CA GLU A 446 3.38 -5.36 7.64
C GLU A 446 2.01 -5.73 8.24
N HIS A 447 1.97 -6.24 9.47
CA HIS A 447 0.71 -6.35 10.21
C HIS A 447 0.46 -5.09 11.03
N VAL A 448 -0.76 -4.59 11.02
CA VAL A 448 -1.23 -3.51 11.89
C VAL A 448 -2.59 -3.85 12.51
N VAL A 449 -2.92 -3.15 13.60
CA VAL A 449 -4.26 -3.17 14.19
C VAL A 449 -4.85 -1.77 14.08
N THR A 450 -6.02 -1.66 13.45
CA THR A 450 -6.72 -0.38 13.27
C THR A 450 -7.19 0.20 14.60
N ALA A 451 -7.54 1.49 14.63
CA ALA A 451 -8.17 2.11 15.81
C ALA A 451 -9.49 1.42 16.25
N ALA A 452 -10.15 0.69 15.35
CA ALA A 452 -11.34 -0.12 15.61
C ALA A 452 -11.01 -1.55 16.11
N GLY A 453 -9.73 -1.91 16.25
CA GLY A 453 -9.28 -3.22 16.72
C GLY A 453 -9.29 -4.33 15.64
N ALA A 454 -9.48 -3.98 14.37
CA ALA A 454 -9.39 -4.94 13.25
C ALA A 454 -7.93 -5.20 12.88
N ASP A 455 -7.59 -6.45 12.58
CA ASP A 455 -6.27 -6.84 12.06
C ASP A 455 -6.22 -6.56 10.54
N VAL A 456 -5.15 -5.92 10.08
CA VAL A 456 -4.93 -5.57 8.67
C VAL A 456 -3.50 -5.91 8.28
N LEU A 457 -3.35 -6.42 7.05
CA LEU A 457 -2.07 -6.70 6.42
C LEU A 457 -1.80 -5.63 5.36
N ARG A 458 -0.81 -4.78 5.62
CA ARG A 458 -0.36 -3.71 4.72
C ARG A 458 0.67 -4.28 3.78
N VAL A 459 0.30 -4.47 2.51
CA VAL A 459 1.14 -5.07 1.47
C VAL A 459 1.61 -3.94 0.55
N PRO A 460 2.93 -3.64 0.47
CA PRO A 460 3.46 -2.77 -0.57
C PRO A 460 3.07 -3.32 -1.94
N ALA A 461 2.49 -2.50 -2.82
CA ALA A 461 2.03 -2.96 -4.11
C ALA A 461 3.20 -3.53 -4.93
N ALA A 462 3.01 -4.73 -5.50
CA ALA A 462 3.93 -5.30 -6.45
C ALA A 462 3.87 -4.54 -7.78
N THR A 463 4.98 -4.57 -8.51
CA THR A 463 5.10 -4.02 -9.88
C THR A 463 5.22 -5.15 -10.88
N ASP A 464 4.78 -4.90 -12.09
CA ASP A 464 4.76 -5.86 -13.21
C ASP A 464 4.97 -5.07 -14.51
N ASP A 465 5.40 -5.72 -15.59
CA ASP A 465 5.55 -5.10 -16.92
C ASP A 465 4.25 -5.04 -17.74
N GLU A 466 3.23 -5.86 -17.42
CA GLU A 466 1.85 -5.66 -17.88
C GLU A 466 0.96 -5.17 -16.72
N SER A 467 0.57 -6.05 -15.78
CA SER A 467 -0.19 -5.70 -14.57
C SER A 467 -0.34 -6.87 -13.58
N VAL A 468 -0.19 -6.56 -12.29
CA VAL A 468 -0.55 -7.48 -11.21
C VAL A 468 -2.08 -7.61 -11.14
N TYR A 469 -2.60 -8.83 -11.14
CA TYR A 469 -4.02 -9.11 -11.02
C TYR A 469 -4.47 -9.15 -9.54
N GLY A 470 -3.67 -9.78 -8.69
CA GLY A 470 -3.99 -9.92 -7.27
C GLY A 470 -2.90 -10.59 -6.45
N TYR A 471 -3.21 -10.90 -5.20
CA TYR A 471 -2.30 -11.53 -4.24
C TYR A 471 -2.89 -12.84 -3.70
N ASP A 472 -2.13 -13.94 -3.78
CA ASP A 472 -2.38 -15.17 -3.01
C ASP A 472 -1.91 -14.91 -1.57
N VAL A 473 -2.87 -14.76 -0.65
CA VAL A 473 -2.64 -14.42 0.77
C VAL A 473 -2.97 -15.63 1.63
N ARG A 474 -2.02 -16.09 2.43
CA ARG A 474 -2.17 -17.28 3.27
C ARG A 474 -1.83 -16.96 4.72
N VAL A 475 -2.81 -17.08 5.60
CA VAL A 475 -2.61 -16.85 7.04
C VAL A 475 -2.69 -18.17 7.80
N ARG A 476 -1.56 -18.57 8.41
CA ARG A 476 -1.40 -19.83 9.13
C ARG A 476 -1.06 -19.58 10.58
N ASP A 477 -1.63 -20.38 11.48
CA ASP A 477 -1.23 -20.43 12.89
C ASP A 477 0.25 -20.83 12.98
N ALA A 478 1.06 -20.02 13.68
CA ALA A 478 2.52 -20.14 13.66
C ALA A 478 3.05 -21.37 14.41
N VAL A 479 2.21 -22.04 15.21
CA VAL A 479 2.58 -23.22 16.02
C VAL A 479 2.12 -24.52 15.35
N THR A 480 0.91 -24.51 14.79
CA THR A 480 0.26 -25.70 14.21
C THR A 480 0.35 -25.78 12.69
N GLY A 481 0.62 -24.68 12.00
CA GLY A 481 0.67 -24.57 10.54
C GLY A 481 -0.70 -24.60 9.84
N VAL A 482 -1.79 -24.66 10.62
CA VAL A 482 -3.18 -24.72 10.13
C VAL A 482 -3.60 -23.34 9.59
N GLU A 483 -4.30 -23.32 8.46
CA GLU A 483 -4.84 -22.07 7.89
C GLU A 483 -5.99 -21.52 8.74
N ALA A 484 -5.91 -20.22 9.05
CA ALA A 484 -6.79 -19.55 10.01
C ALA A 484 -7.88 -18.70 9.34
N LEU A 485 -7.59 -18.16 8.15
CA LEU A 485 -8.55 -17.48 7.30
C LEU A 485 -8.74 -18.31 6.03
N PRO A 486 -9.92 -18.90 5.79
CA PRO A 486 -10.20 -19.71 4.62
C PRO A 486 -10.51 -18.80 3.42
N ILE A 487 -9.52 -18.02 2.97
CA ILE A 487 -9.52 -17.53 1.58
C ILE A 487 -9.59 -18.78 0.71
N ARG A 488 -10.58 -18.87 -0.19
CA ARG A 488 -10.80 -20.05 -1.04
C ARG A 488 -9.47 -20.50 -1.65
N ALA A 489 -9.17 -21.80 -1.59
CA ALA A 489 -7.91 -22.31 -2.11
C ALA A 489 -7.74 -21.95 -3.59
N GLY A 490 -6.64 -21.23 -3.91
CA GLY A 490 -6.35 -20.71 -5.24
C GLY A 490 -6.91 -19.30 -5.53
N ALA A 491 -7.79 -18.77 -4.67
CA ALA A 491 -8.35 -17.44 -4.85
C ALA A 491 -7.36 -16.32 -4.47
N LYS A 492 -7.52 -15.14 -5.08
CA LYS A 492 -6.71 -13.96 -4.79
C LYS A 492 -7.46 -12.98 -3.89
N VAL A 493 -6.71 -12.07 -3.26
CA VAL A 493 -7.20 -10.72 -2.96
C VAL A 493 -6.89 -9.86 -4.18
N LEU A 494 -7.88 -9.21 -4.77
CA LEU A 494 -7.65 -8.31 -5.91
C LEU A 494 -6.77 -7.15 -5.48
N ALA A 495 -6.02 -6.63 -6.43
CA ALA A 495 -5.06 -5.57 -6.19
C ALA A 495 -5.60 -4.16 -6.49
N ASP A 496 -6.93 -4.04 -6.59
CA ASP A 496 -7.70 -2.82 -6.86
C ASP A 496 -7.27 -2.07 -8.14
N PHE A 497 -6.69 -2.78 -9.12
CA PHE A 497 -6.12 -2.21 -10.36
C PHE A 497 -7.12 -1.48 -11.26
N GLN A 498 -8.42 -1.80 -11.14
CA GLN A 498 -9.50 -1.16 -11.90
C GLN A 498 -9.90 0.20 -11.29
N ILE A 499 -9.48 0.48 -10.06
CA ILE A 499 -9.77 1.73 -9.36
C ILE A 499 -8.55 2.65 -9.52
N ALA A 500 -8.79 3.85 -10.01
CA ALA A 500 -7.78 4.88 -10.18
C ALA A 500 -7.92 5.96 -9.08
N PRO A 501 -6.83 6.39 -8.42
CA PRO A 501 -5.46 5.86 -8.50
C PRO A 501 -5.29 4.51 -7.77
N ARG A 502 -4.41 3.66 -8.31
CA ARG A 502 -4.14 2.30 -7.79
C ARG A 502 -3.43 2.37 -6.43
N PRO A 503 -3.80 1.61 -5.39
CA PRO A 503 -3.18 1.74 -4.07
C PRO A 503 -1.70 1.31 -4.07
N SER A 504 -0.77 2.22 -3.75
CA SER A 504 0.66 1.89 -3.54
C SER A 504 0.91 0.95 -2.36
N ILE A 505 -0.07 0.83 -1.44
CA ILE A 505 -0.08 -0.12 -0.33
C ILE A 505 -1.51 -0.65 -0.25
N LEU A 506 -1.70 -1.94 -0.49
CA LEU A 506 -2.97 -2.60 -0.18
C LEU A 506 -3.12 -2.74 1.33
N GLU A 507 -4.28 -2.38 1.86
CA GLU A 507 -4.62 -2.59 3.28
C GLU A 507 -5.61 -3.76 3.39
N ILE A 508 -5.08 -4.99 3.28
CA ILE A 508 -5.86 -6.24 3.22
C ILE A 508 -6.43 -6.56 4.61
N PRO A 509 -7.76 -6.55 4.81
CA PRO A 509 -8.34 -6.88 6.12
C PRO A 509 -8.17 -8.38 6.42
N LEU A 510 -7.68 -8.71 7.61
CA LEU A 510 -7.55 -10.11 8.07
C LEU A 510 -8.87 -10.62 8.67
N ALA A 511 -9.95 -10.37 7.92
CA ALA A 511 -11.32 -10.75 8.18
C ALA A 511 -12.03 -11.04 6.85
N ILE A 512 -12.73 -12.17 6.74
CA ILE A 512 -13.48 -12.54 5.53
C ILE A 512 -14.97 -12.51 5.84
N ARG A 513 -15.76 -11.89 4.97
CA ARG A 513 -17.22 -11.95 5.07
C ARG A 513 -17.76 -13.29 4.58
N ASN A 514 -18.51 -13.99 5.42
CA ASN A 514 -19.05 -15.31 5.12
C ASN A 514 -20.36 -15.24 4.31
N GLY A 515 -20.28 -14.67 3.11
CA GLY A 515 -21.42 -14.47 2.20
C GLY A 515 -21.39 -13.10 1.53
N ARG A 516 -22.27 -12.89 0.54
CA ARG A 516 -22.41 -11.63 -0.21
C ARG A 516 -23.30 -10.58 0.47
N GLN A 517 -23.97 -10.91 1.57
CA GLN A 517 -24.84 -9.96 2.27
C GLN A 517 -24.08 -9.07 3.25
N ALA A 518 -24.43 -7.78 3.34
CA ALA A 518 -23.77 -6.84 4.24
C ALA A 518 -23.89 -7.17 5.74
N ASP A 519 -24.88 -7.98 6.13
CA ASP A 519 -25.08 -8.52 7.48
C ASP A 519 -24.45 -9.91 7.70
N ALA A 520 -23.85 -10.52 6.66
CA ALA A 520 -23.18 -11.81 6.77
C ALA A 520 -22.01 -11.75 7.77
N PRO A 521 -21.83 -12.77 8.63
CA PRO A 521 -20.88 -12.73 9.73
C PRO A 521 -19.43 -12.71 9.22
N LEU A 522 -18.55 -12.04 9.96
CA LEU A 522 -17.11 -12.03 9.68
C LEU A 522 -16.42 -13.25 10.30
N ILE A 523 -15.62 -13.93 9.49
CA ILE A 523 -14.60 -14.89 9.94
C ILE A 523 -13.35 -14.08 10.25
N THR A 524 -12.85 -14.17 11.48
CA THR A 524 -11.72 -13.36 11.98
C THR A 524 -10.68 -14.23 12.68
N LEU A 525 -9.46 -13.71 12.82
CA LEU A 525 -8.39 -14.36 13.55
C LEU A 525 -8.68 -14.46 15.05
N THR A 526 -8.16 -15.52 15.70
CA THR A 526 -8.28 -15.67 17.16
C THR A 526 -7.29 -14.73 17.84
N LYS A 527 -7.82 -13.71 18.51
CA LYS A 527 -7.04 -12.69 19.22
C LYS A 527 -6.08 -13.32 20.25
N GLY A 528 -4.83 -12.86 20.26
CA GLY A 528 -3.75 -13.40 21.11
C GLY A 528 -3.04 -14.64 20.53
N THR A 529 -3.50 -15.19 19.41
CA THR A 529 -2.80 -16.29 18.71
C THR A 529 -1.72 -15.73 17.77
N SER A 530 -0.58 -16.41 17.68
CA SER A 530 0.51 -16.09 16.76
C SER A 530 0.25 -16.66 15.37
N TYR A 531 0.43 -15.84 14.34
CA TYR A 531 0.19 -16.19 12.95
C TYR A 531 1.39 -15.82 12.06
N ILE A 532 1.49 -16.46 10.91
CA ILE A 532 2.33 -16.06 9.78
C ILE A 532 1.39 -15.77 8.61
N ALA A 533 1.47 -14.56 8.06
CA ALA A 533 0.85 -14.21 6.78
C ALA A 533 1.93 -14.30 5.69
N GLU A 534 1.68 -15.09 4.67
CA GLU A 534 2.47 -15.21 3.43
C GLU A 534 1.68 -14.54 2.29
N VAL A 535 2.38 -13.80 1.43
CA VAL A 535 1.82 -13.03 0.32
C VAL A 535 2.65 -13.29 -0.93
N THR A 536 1.97 -13.68 -2.01
CA THR A 536 2.55 -13.85 -3.35
C THR A 536 1.76 -13.00 -4.34
N ALA A 537 2.40 -12.08 -5.04
CA ALA A 537 1.76 -11.33 -6.12
C ALA A 537 1.60 -12.22 -7.37
N VAL A 538 0.51 -12.02 -8.11
CA VAL A 538 0.11 -12.82 -9.26
C VAL A 538 -0.43 -11.89 -10.34
N ASP A 539 0.08 -11.99 -11.57
CA ASP A 539 -0.44 -11.31 -12.77
C ASP A 539 -1.69 -12.01 -13.33
N MET A 540 -2.20 -11.50 -14.45
CA MET A 540 -3.41 -12.00 -15.11
C MET A 540 -3.25 -13.36 -15.80
N TYR A 541 -2.04 -13.77 -16.20
CA TYR A 541 -1.75 -15.09 -16.80
C TYR A 541 -1.42 -16.14 -15.74
N GLY A 542 -1.09 -15.70 -14.53
CA GLY A 542 -0.84 -16.54 -13.36
C GLY A 542 0.64 -16.80 -13.07
N ASN A 543 1.56 -16.02 -13.63
CA ASN A 543 2.94 -16.00 -13.14
C ASN A 543 2.95 -15.43 -11.70
N ARG A 544 4.03 -15.66 -10.95
CA ARG A 544 4.03 -15.50 -9.48
C ARG A 544 5.34 -14.95 -8.95
N SER A 545 5.24 -13.94 -8.10
CA SER A 545 6.39 -13.42 -7.35
C SER A 545 7.01 -14.51 -6.46
N GLU A 546 8.24 -14.27 -6.01
CA GLU A 546 8.71 -14.93 -4.80
C GLU A 546 7.79 -14.55 -3.61
N PRO A 547 7.46 -15.48 -2.70
CA PRO A 547 6.60 -15.20 -1.57
C PRO A 547 7.33 -14.33 -0.53
N THR A 548 6.60 -13.40 0.07
CA THR A 548 7.05 -12.62 1.23
C THR A 548 6.15 -12.89 2.42
N SER A 549 6.63 -12.70 3.66
CA SER A 549 5.85 -13.02 4.85
C SER A 549 6.13 -12.13 6.05
N VAL A 550 5.15 -12.08 6.95
CA VAL A 550 5.24 -11.43 8.27
C VAL A 550 4.66 -12.33 9.35
N ALA A 551 5.33 -12.41 10.49
CA ALA A 551 4.84 -13.07 11.69
C ALA A 551 4.27 -12.03 12.66
N PHE A 552 3.11 -12.30 13.25
CA PHE A 552 2.38 -11.34 14.09
C PHE A 552 1.50 -12.05 15.14
N VAL A 553 0.93 -11.28 16.07
CA VAL A 553 -0.04 -11.76 17.06
C VAL A 553 -1.36 -11.02 16.87
N ALA A 554 -2.44 -11.73 16.56
CA ALA A 554 -3.71 -11.11 16.20
C ALA A 554 -4.26 -10.23 17.34
N GLY A 555 -4.61 -8.99 17.02
CA GLY A 555 -5.12 -8.00 17.95
C GLY A 555 -4.09 -7.30 18.83
N GLN A 556 -2.80 -7.58 18.69
CA GLN A 556 -1.76 -6.77 19.32
C GLN A 556 -1.23 -5.73 18.33
N VAL A 557 -1.24 -4.46 18.74
CA VAL A 557 -0.52 -3.40 18.03
C VAL A 557 0.99 -3.73 18.13
N PRO A 558 1.75 -3.71 17.02
CA PRO A 558 3.20 -3.88 17.08
C PRO A 558 3.84 -2.83 18.01
N ASP A 559 4.58 -3.31 19.01
CA ASP A 559 5.34 -2.45 19.90
C ASP A 559 6.57 -1.88 19.17
N THR A 560 6.58 -0.56 19.04
CA THR A 560 7.63 0.22 18.35
C THR A 560 8.38 1.16 19.30
N THR A 561 8.01 1.18 20.59
CA THR A 561 8.71 1.98 21.58
C THR A 561 10.02 1.31 21.93
N ARG A 562 11.02 2.09 22.30
CA ARG A 562 12.30 1.55 22.77
C ARG A 562 12.32 1.56 24.28
N PRO A 563 12.75 0.47 24.94
CA PRO A 563 12.86 0.41 26.39
C PRO A 563 13.84 1.49 26.88
N GLN A 564 13.58 1.99 28.07
CA GLN A 564 14.43 2.97 28.75
C GLN A 564 15.37 2.24 29.72
N VAL A 565 16.60 2.77 29.89
CA VAL A 565 17.62 2.19 30.77
C VAL A 565 18.26 3.23 31.67
N THR A 566 18.44 2.88 32.95
CA THR A 566 19.10 3.70 33.97
C THR A 566 20.22 2.90 34.62
N LEU A 567 21.42 3.45 34.67
CA LEU A 567 22.53 2.90 35.47
C LEU A 567 22.32 3.30 36.93
N VAL A 568 22.13 2.33 37.80
CA VAL A 568 21.98 2.52 39.25
C VAL A 568 23.32 2.34 39.96
N SER A 569 24.13 1.38 39.50
CA SER A 569 25.53 1.26 39.90
C SER A 569 26.41 0.79 38.73
N PRO A 570 27.69 1.19 38.67
CA PRO A 570 28.37 2.08 39.61
C PRO A 570 27.88 3.53 39.48
N SER A 571 27.78 4.24 40.60
CA SER A 571 27.31 5.63 40.68
C SER A 571 28.45 6.65 40.66
N THR A 572 29.70 6.19 40.77
CA THR A 572 30.93 6.98 40.69
C THR A 572 31.93 6.27 39.75
N ALA A 573 32.88 7.02 39.19
CA ALA A 573 33.87 6.50 38.25
C ALA A 573 35.03 5.71 38.91
N GLY A 574 34.92 5.36 40.19
CA GLY A 574 36.01 4.76 40.98
C GLY A 574 37.07 5.78 41.44
N PRO A 575 38.27 5.31 41.85
CA PRO A 575 38.73 3.93 41.78
C PRO A 575 37.95 2.98 42.70
N SER A 576 37.75 1.73 42.27
CA SER A 576 37.10 0.68 43.07
C SER A 576 37.69 -0.71 42.76
N LYS A 577 37.67 -1.62 43.72
CA LYS A 577 38.23 -2.99 43.57
C LYS A 577 37.51 -3.86 42.55
N VAL A 578 36.21 -3.58 42.37
CA VAL A 578 35.29 -4.29 41.50
C VAL A 578 34.34 -3.29 40.85
N ILE A 579 33.71 -3.72 39.75
CA ILE A 579 32.64 -3.00 39.09
C ILE A 579 31.32 -3.68 39.49
N ASP A 580 30.60 -3.08 40.45
CA ASP A 580 29.24 -3.49 40.81
C ASP A 580 28.24 -2.84 39.86
N ILE A 581 27.75 -3.62 38.90
CA ILE A 581 26.78 -3.21 37.89
C ILE A 581 25.37 -3.45 38.40
N ARG A 582 24.54 -2.41 38.33
CA ARG A 582 23.09 -2.51 38.32
C ARG A 582 22.52 -1.60 37.23
N VAL A 583 21.83 -2.19 36.27
CA VAL A 583 21.09 -1.49 35.22
C VAL A 583 19.62 -1.83 35.40
N ASP A 584 18.81 -0.83 35.71
CA ASP A 584 17.35 -0.95 35.75
C ASP A 584 16.78 -0.50 34.41
N ALA A 585 15.75 -1.20 33.93
CA ALA A 585 15.10 -0.92 32.66
C ALA A 585 13.57 -0.97 32.79
N THR A 586 12.90 -0.22 31.92
CA THR A 586 11.44 -0.13 31.84
C THR A 586 10.96 -0.08 30.40
N ASP A 587 9.78 -0.60 30.17
CA ASP A 587 9.11 -0.73 28.88
C ASP A 587 7.59 -0.69 29.10
N GLU A 588 6.76 -0.21 28.18
CA GLU A 588 5.31 -0.20 28.40
C GLU A 588 4.64 -1.56 28.18
N VAL A 589 5.26 -2.47 27.44
CA VAL A 589 4.74 -3.82 27.18
C VAL A 589 5.51 -4.86 27.96
N ALA A 590 6.74 -5.18 27.53
CA ALA A 590 7.56 -6.20 28.14
C ALA A 590 9.03 -6.13 27.72
N LEU A 591 9.94 -6.20 28.69
CA LEU A 591 11.35 -6.46 28.44
C LEU A 591 11.60 -7.94 28.06
N ALA A 592 12.63 -8.18 27.25
CA ALA A 592 13.20 -9.51 26.99
C ALA A 592 14.57 -9.72 27.66
N ARG A 593 15.45 -8.71 27.62
CA ARG A 593 16.77 -8.76 28.28
C ARG A 593 17.38 -7.40 28.55
N ILE A 594 18.28 -7.36 29.53
CA ILE A 594 19.10 -6.20 29.88
C ILE A 594 20.57 -6.64 29.81
N VAL A 595 21.42 -5.82 29.18
CA VAL A 595 22.82 -6.14 28.89
C VAL A 595 23.73 -5.04 29.42
N ALA A 596 24.83 -5.42 30.07
CA ALA A 596 25.93 -4.54 30.44
C ALA A 596 27.28 -5.18 30.07
N ASN A 597 28.04 -4.50 29.23
CA ASN A 597 29.27 -5.02 28.64
C ASN A 597 30.44 -4.09 28.99
N ILE A 598 31.53 -4.63 29.50
CA ILE A 598 32.71 -3.87 29.93
C ILE A 598 33.77 -3.91 28.84
N TYR A 599 34.30 -2.74 28.49
CA TYR A 599 35.27 -2.52 27.43
C TYR A 599 36.56 -1.88 27.97
N GLN A 600 37.68 -2.14 27.31
CA GLN A 600 38.96 -1.45 27.52
C GLN A 600 39.57 -1.12 26.16
N GLY A 601 39.94 0.15 25.93
CA GLY A 601 40.47 0.59 24.64
C GLY A 601 39.57 0.26 23.44
N GLY A 602 38.24 0.28 23.63
CA GLY A 602 37.24 -0.10 22.62
C GLY A 602 37.04 -1.60 22.41
N LYS A 603 37.84 -2.48 23.02
CA LYS A 603 37.67 -3.94 22.94
C LYS A 603 36.78 -4.46 24.08
N LEU A 604 35.91 -5.42 23.79
CA LEU A 604 35.10 -6.10 24.80
C LEU A 604 36.00 -6.95 25.71
N VAL A 605 35.93 -6.72 27.02
CA VAL A 605 36.69 -7.46 28.05
C VAL A 605 35.77 -8.46 28.77
N LYS A 606 34.54 -8.05 29.09
CA LYS A 606 33.56 -8.89 29.77
C LYS A 606 32.16 -8.56 29.28
N SER A 607 31.31 -9.58 29.14
CA SER A 607 29.88 -9.42 28.91
C SER A 607 29.09 -9.93 30.11
N THR A 608 28.07 -9.18 30.54
CA THR A 608 27.07 -9.61 31.51
C THR A 608 25.67 -9.24 31.00
N GLN A 609 24.68 -10.09 31.24
CA GLN A 609 23.30 -9.86 30.84
C GLN A 609 22.35 -10.66 31.74
N SER A 610 21.10 -10.21 31.84
CA SER A 610 19.99 -10.95 32.46
C SER A 610 18.80 -11.01 31.51
N PRO A 611 18.05 -12.13 31.46
CA PRO A 611 16.71 -12.11 30.91
C PRO A 611 15.83 -11.20 31.78
N ALA A 612 14.83 -10.59 31.16
CA ALA A 612 13.78 -9.82 31.81
C ALA A 612 12.43 -10.28 31.27
N THR A 613 11.36 -10.09 32.04
CA THR A 613 10.01 -10.49 31.66
C THR A 613 9.00 -9.49 32.22
N GLY A 614 8.23 -8.83 31.35
CA GLY A 614 7.27 -7.78 31.73
C GLY A 614 7.88 -6.37 31.74
N ALA A 615 7.05 -5.37 32.04
CA ALA A 615 7.30 -3.94 31.86
C ALA A 615 8.51 -3.33 32.62
N SER A 616 9.17 -4.07 33.51
CA SER A 616 10.38 -3.60 34.19
C SER A 616 11.29 -4.74 34.64
N GLY A 617 12.57 -4.44 34.81
CA GLY A 617 13.56 -5.42 35.26
C GLY A 617 14.90 -4.78 35.64
N SER A 618 15.75 -5.59 36.26
CA SER A 618 17.12 -5.20 36.66
C SER A 618 18.12 -6.25 36.22
N HIS A 619 19.23 -5.82 35.60
CA HIS A 619 20.44 -6.61 35.51
C HIS A 619 21.38 -6.24 36.66
N VAL A 620 21.86 -7.23 37.41
CA VAL A 620 22.83 -7.06 38.49
C VAL A 620 24.01 -8.00 38.27
N ALA A 621 25.23 -7.49 38.36
CA ALA A 621 26.46 -8.28 38.26
C ALA A 621 27.64 -7.58 38.97
N THR A 622 28.49 -8.35 39.65
CA THR A 622 29.79 -7.87 40.15
C THR A 622 30.90 -8.40 39.25
N VAL A 623 31.80 -7.52 38.80
CA VAL A 623 32.92 -7.91 37.93
C VAL A 623 34.26 -7.45 38.52
N THR A 624 35.15 -8.41 38.76
CA THR A 624 36.55 -8.17 39.13
C THR A 624 37.41 -8.16 37.86
N LEU A 625 38.29 -7.16 37.74
CA LEU A 625 39.25 -7.00 36.65
C LEU A 625 40.61 -6.53 37.22
N PRO A 626 41.71 -6.63 36.46
CA PRO A 626 42.97 -5.96 36.80
C PRO A 626 42.80 -4.43 36.82
N ASP A 627 43.77 -3.74 37.43
CA ASP A 627 43.76 -2.28 37.54
C ASP A 627 43.72 -1.59 36.17
N GLY A 628 42.98 -0.48 36.08
CA GLY A 628 42.94 0.37 34.89
C GLY A 628 41.58 0.98 34.60
N ALA A 629 41.52 1.76 33.52
CA ALA A 629 40.30 2.38 33.03
C ALA A 629 39.50 1.43 32.12
N TYR A 630 38.17 1.42 32.32
CA TYR A 630 37.20 0.62 31.59
C TYR A 630 35.93 1.44 31.28
N THR A 631 35.19 1.03 30.26
CA THR A 631 33.87 1.61 29.91
C THR A 631 32.79 0.54 30.03
N VAL A 632 31.78 0.77 30.88
CA VAL A 632 30.55 -0.01 30.91
C VAL A 632 29.62 0.51 29.80
N LYS A 633 29.23 -0.33 28.85
CA LYS A 633 28.20 -0.03 27.84
C LYS A 633 26.95 -0.85 28.12
N TYR A 634 25.79 -0.20 28.24
CA TYR A 634 24.55 -0.86 28.65
C TYR A 634 23.35 -0.48 27.78
N ASN A 635 22.45 -1.43 27.60
CA ASN A 635 21.18 -1.28 26.90
C ASN A 635 20.17 -2.35 27.37
N ALA A 636 18.92 -2.21 26.93
CA ALA A 636 17.89 -3.22 27.07
C ALA A 636 17.25 -3.52 25.71
N GLN A 637 16.65 -4.69 25.61
CA GLN A 637 15.84 -5.13 24.48
C GLN A 637 14.47 -5.57 25.00
N ASP A 638 13.40 -5.10 24.36
CA ASP A 638 12.03 -5.49 24.64
C ASP A 638 11.64 -6.83 23.97
N ALA A 639 10.40 -7.26 24.20
CA ALA A 639 9.83 -8.50 23.66
C ALA A 639 9.52 -8.44 22.15
N ALA A 640 9.28 -7.25 21.59
CA ALA A 640 9.15 -7.03 20.14
C ALA A 640 10.52 -6.95 19.43
N GLY A 641 11.59 -6.75 20.19
CA GLY A 641 12.97 -6.75 19.75
C GLY A 641 13.59 -5.36 19.60
N ASN A 642 12.89 -4.26 19.93
CA ASN A 642 13.51 -2.93 19.86
C ASN A 642 14.60 -2.79 20.93
N ILE A 643 15.63 -2.00 20.62
CA ILE A 643 16.81 -1.85 21.47
C ILE A 643 16.94 -0.40 21.90
N SER A 644 17.11 -0.19 23.21
CA SER A 644 17.36 1.12 23.81
C SER A 644 18.59 1.78 23.18
N LYS A 645 18.68 3.12 23.26
CA LYS A 645 19.95 3.80 22.98
C LYS A 645 21.02 3.19 23.90
N THR A 646 22.15 2.78 23.32
CA THR A 646 23.26 2.25 24.11
C THR A 646 23.95 3.41 24.83
N SER A 647 23.98 3.33 26.15
CA SER A 647 24.57 4.32 27.04
C SER A 647 25.91 3.82 27.57
N THR A 648 26.77 4.73 28.02
CA THR A 648 28.15 4.44 28.41
C THR A 648 28.54 5.15 29.70
N PHE A 649 29.29 4.47 30.56
CA PHE A 649 29.83 5.04 31.80
C PHE A 649 31.27 4.55 32.02
N ASP A 650 32.20 5.47 32.22
CA ASP A 650 33.62 5.16 32.42
C ASP A 650 33.94 4.96 33.90
N VAL A 651 34.77 3.95 34.19
CA VAL A 651 35.13 3.50 35.54
C VAL A 651 36.62 3.17 35.62
N THR A 652 37.20 3.35 36.80
CA THR A 652 38.56 2.95 37.11
C THR A 652 38.53 1.81 38.12
N VAL A 653 39.17 0.70 37.79
CA VAL A 653 39.39 -0.42 38.71
C VAL A 653 40.76 -0.28 39.36
N ASP A 654 40.82 -0.55 40.66
CA ASP A 654 42.04 -0.60 41.46
C ASP A 654 41.91 -1.65 42.56
N ALA A 655 42.56 -2.79 42.34
CA ALA A 655 42.57 -3.96 43.21
C ALA A 655 43.97 -4.25 43.81
N THR A 656 44.97 -3.42 43.49
CA THR A 656 46.30 -3.50 44.10
C THR A 656 46.28 -2.85 45.48
N ALA A 657 47.04 -3.39 46.43
CA ALA A 657 47.15 -2.82 47.78
C ALA A 657 48.41 -1.94 47.93
N PRO A 658 48.37 -0.89 48.79
CA PRO A 658 49.47 0.04 48.97
C PRO A 658 50.82 -0.61 49.24
N THR A 659 51.85 -0.16 48.55
CA THR A 659 53.23 -0.57 48.83
C THR A 659 53.80 0.22 50.02
N VAL A 660 54.31 -0.49 51.03
CA VAL A 660 54.86 0.09 52.25
C VAL A 660 56.33 -0.31 52.38
N THR A 661 57.23 0.67 52.44
CA THR A 661 58.67 0.41 52.49
C THR A 661 59.37 1.24 53.56
N VAL A 662 60.28 0.63 54.32
CA VAL A 662 61.06 1.32 55.36
C VAL A 662 62.05 2.29 54.71
N LYS A 663 62.12 3.52 55.23
CA LYS A 663 63.14 4.50 54.85
C LYS A 663 64.48 4.10 55.41
N THR A 664 65.50 4.06 54.56
CA THR A 664 66.87 3.75 54.93
C THR A 664 67.63 4.98 55.42
N GLY A 665 68.61 4.76 56.30
CA GLY A 665 69.49 5.78 56.87
C GLY A 665 69.03 6.31 58.24
N ASP A 666 70.00 6.48 59.14
CA ASP A 666 69.83 6.79 60.57
C ASP A 666 69.01 8.07 60.82
N SER A 667 68.98 9.01 59.86
CA SER A 667 68.15 10.21 59.92
C SER A 667 66.64 9.92 59.91
N PHE A 668 66.20 8.79 59.34
CA PHE A 668 64.80 8.40 59.23
C PHE A 668 64.45 7.18 60.10
N THR A 669 65.33 6.18 60.13
CA THR A 669 65.10 4.90 60.81
C THR A 669 66.34 4.50 61.59
N VAL A 670 66.17 4.09 62.85
CA VAL A 670 67.24 3.62 63.75
C VAL A 670 66.82 2.25 64.28
N GLY A 671 67.69 1.26 64.09
CA GLY A 671 67.37 -0.16 64.29
C GLY A 671 67.03 -0.90 62.98
N ASP A 672 66.54 -2.12 63.10
CA ASP A 672 66.33 -3.05 61.98
C ASP A 672 65.07 -3.90 62.16
N ALA A 673 64.88 -4.91 61.30
CA ALA A 673 63.72 -5.79 61.34
C ALA A 673 63.57 -6.60 62.65
N ALA A 674 64.62 -6.71 63.49
CA ALA A 674 64.52 -7.30 64.82
C ALA A 674 64.10 -6.27 65.90
N GLY A 675 63.87 -5.01 65.53
CA GLY A 675 63.32 -3.96 66.37
C GLY A 675 63.95 -2.59 66.12
N TYR A 676 63.10 -1.57 66.07
CA TYR A 676 63.47 -0.18 65.79
C TYR A 676 63.37 0.70 67.04
N ASP A 677 64.33 1.60 67.25
CA ASP A 677 64.20 2.71 68.21
C ASP A 677 63.35 3.84 67.60
N ARG A 678 63.36 3.92 66.27
CA ARG A 678 62.52 4.81 65.45
C ARG A 678 62.42 4.25 64.03
N VAL A 679 61.24 4.26 63.42
CA VAL A 679 61.04 3.85 62.02
C VAL A 679 60.29 4.91 61.22
N SER A 680 60.58 5.01 59.93
CA SER A 680 59.80 5.81 58.98
C SER A 680 59.49 4.99 57.74
N TYR A 681 58.29 5.17 57.17
CA TYR A 681 57.81 4.46 55.98
C TYR A 681 57.56 5.42 54.82
N LYS A 682 57.93 4.98 53.60
CA LYS A 682 57.39 5.49 52.34
C LYS A 682 56.17 4.66 51.98
N LEU A 683 55.12 5.34 51.55
CA LEU A 683 53.85 4.77 51.14
C LEU A 683 53.64 5.13 49.67
N HIS A 684 53.30 4.14 48.84
CA HIS A 684 52.99 4.38 47.43
C HIS A 684 51.85 3.49 46.95
N ASP A 685 50.92 4.13 46.26
CA ASP A 685 49.87 3.44 45.51
C ASP A 685 49.51 4.23 44.25
N ALA A 686 49.21 3.55 43.14
CA ALA A 686 48.84 4.20 41.89
C ALA A 686 47.38 4.74 41.89
N GLY A 687 46.47 4.05 42.58
CA GLY A 687 45.10 4.51 42.90
C GLY A 687 45.03 5.51 44.06
N LYS A 688 46.18 5.78 44.70
CA LYS A 688 46.49 6.77 45.76
C LYS A 688 46.22 6.30 47.17
N ILE A 689 47.07 6.75 48.10
CA ILE A 689 46.95 6.54 49.54
C ILE A 689 45.87 7.46 50.13
N ASP A 690 44.84 6.87 50.71
CA ASP A 690 43.79 7.54 51.51
C ASP A 690 44.34 7.85 52.92
N ARG A 691 44.65 6.81 53.70
CA ARG A 691 44.97 6.95 55.13
C ARG A 691 45.89 5.86 55.67
N VAL A 692 46.41 6.10 56.87
CA VAL A 692 47.08 5.08 57.70
C VAL A 692 46.41 4.93 59.06
N GLU A 693 46.50 3.74 59.64
CA GLU A 693 46.10 3.44 61.01
C GLU A 693 47.23 2.71 61.73
N LEU A 694 47.75 3.26 62.83
CA LEU A 694 48.77 2.63 63.65
C LEU A 694 48.19 2.31 65.04
N ASN A 695 48.04 1.02 65.35
CA ASN A 695 47.45 0.54 66.61
C ASN A 695 46.09 1.21 66.95
N GLY A 696 45.22 1.41 65.95
CA GLY A 696 43.93 2.09 66.11
C GLY A 696 43.96 3.62 66.00
N VAL A 697 45.14 4.25 65.81
CA VAL A 697 45.27 5.70 65.61
C VAL A 697 45.32 6.02 64.12
N VAL A 698 44.24 6.63 63.61
CA VAL A 698 44.05 6.94 62.18
C VAL A 698 44.65 8.32 61.81
N LYS A 699 45.19 8.43 60.59
CA LYS A 699 45.57 9.68 59.93
C LYS A 699 45.26 9.64 58.43
N ASP A 700 44.45 10.60 58.00
CA ASP A 700 44.21 10.98 56.59
C ASP A 700 45.50 11.50 55.94
N LEU A 701 45.74 11.08 54.69
CA LEU A 701 46.91 11.38 53.87
C LEU A 701 46.58 12.05 52.52
N THR A 702 45.34 12.52 52.33
CA THR A 702 44.90 13.45 51.26
C THR A 702 44.98 12.91 49.82
N ASP A 703 44.66 11.62 49.62
CA ASP A 703 44.48 10.98 48.30
C ASP A 703 45.62 11.23 47.30
N ASN A 704 46.85 10.93 47.73
CA ASN A 704 48.06 11.12 46.92
C ASN A 704 48.77 9.80 46.60
N ALA A 705 49.35 9.70 45.40
CA ALA A 705 50.07 8.50 44.95
C ALA A 705 51.30 8.18 45.81
N TRP A 706 51.89 9.20 46.43
CA TRP A 706 53.01 9.07 47.36
C TRP A 706 52.68 9.75 48.69
N SER A 707 52.97 9.08 49.79
CA SER A 707 52.89 9.67 51.13
C SER A 707 53.94 9.07 52.06
N ASP A 708 54.05 9.61 53.27
CA ASP A 708 55.04 9.22 54.27
C ASP A 708 54.45 9.12 55.67
N LEU A 709 54.85 8.08 56.40
CA LEU A 709 54.69 8.00 57.85
C LEU A 709 56.08 8.08 58.50
N ASN A 710 56.46 9.26 58.99
CA ASN A 710 57.81 9.53 59.49
C ASN A 710 57.91 9.46 61.03
N PHE A 711 59.06 8.99 61.50
CA PHE A 711 59.55 9.11 62.88
C PHE A 711 58.69 8.42 63.96
N VAL A 712 58.06 7.31 63.62
CA VAL A 712 57.31 6.46 64.55
C VAL A 712 58.26 5.87 65.59
N LYS A 713 57.89 5.98 66.87
CA LYS A 713 58.59 5.47 68.05
C LYS A 713 57.59 5.38 69.22
N PRO A 714 57.92 4.75 70.37
CA PRO A 714 57.01 4.67 71.50
C PRO A 714 56.51 6.05 71.93
N GLY A 715 55.19 6.21 72.04
CA GLY A 715 54.50 7.46 72.38
C GLY A 715 54.29 8.43 71.20
N VAL A 716 54.66 8.08 69.96
CA VAL A 716 54.42 8.91 68.77
C VAL A 716 53.44 8.22 67.83
N PHE A 717 52.36 8.93 67.48
CA PHE A 717 51.36 8.51 66.49
C PHE A 717 50.76 7.10 66.74
N GLY A 718 50.54 6.72 68.00
CA GLY A 718 50.01 5.40 68.36
C GLY A 718 51.07 4.30 68.50
N GLY A 719 52.35 4.56 68.19
CA GLY A 719 53.44 3.61 68.41
C GLY A 719 53.61 3.26 69.90
N VAL A 720 53.71 1.97 70.22
CA VAL A 720 53.92 1.42 71.57
C VAL A 720 55.22 0.63 71.63
N GLN A 721 55.80 0.46 72.83
CA GLN A 721 56.95 -0.43 73.01
C GLN A 721 56.51 -1.89 72.86
N GLY A 722 57.28 -2.70 72.13
CA GLY A 722 56.88 -4.06 71.71
C GLY A 722 56.28 -4.09 70.31
N GLU A 723 55.34 -5.00 70.07
CA GLU A 723 54.69 -5.20 68.77
C GLU A 723 53.77 -4.03 68.37
N ASN A 724 53.75 -3.71 67.08
CA ASN A 724 52.94 -2.65 66.48
C ASN A 724 52.35 -3.13 65.14
N THR A 725 51.12 -2.72 64.84
CA THR A 725 50.43 -3.00 63.58
C THR A 725 50.09 -1.70 62.86
N LEU A 726 50.64 -1.51 61.66
CA LEU A 726 50.34 -0.44 60.74
C LEU A 726 49.45 -0.96 59.61
N LEU A 727 48.28 -0.36 59.43
CA LEU A 727 47.42 -0.54 58.25
C LEU A 727 47.58 0.68 57.33
N VAL A 728 47.70 0.44 56.03
CA VAL A 728 47.80 1.49 55.00
C VAL A 728 46.70 1.26 53.98
N HIS A 729 45.86 2.26 53.76
CA HIS A 729 44.68 2.20 52.88
C HIS A 729 44.86 3.07 51.64
N ASP A 730 44.38 2.60 50.49
CA ASP A 730 44.13 3.42 49.30
C ASP A 730 42.68 3.92 49.20
N VAL A 731 42.41 4.73 48.19
CA VAL A 731 41.09 5.28 47.86
C VAL A 731 40.07 4.21 47.45
N ALA A 732 40.50 3.09 46.85
CA ALA A 732 39.64 1.94 46.54
C ALA A 732 39.35 1.05 47.77
N GLY A 733 39.99 1.34 48.90
CA GLY A 733 39.90 0.64 50.17
C GLY A 733 40.73 -0.65 50.26
N ASN A 734 41.74 -0.89 49.39
CA ASN A 734 42.70 -1.98 49.64
C ASN A 734 43.61 -1.61 50.81
N VAL A 735 44.17 -2.65 51.44
CA VAL A 735 44.85 -2.52 52.74
C VAL A 735 46.11 -3.34 52.74
N THR A 736 47.23 -2.71 53.11
CA THR A 736 48.47 -3.40 53.43
C THR A 736 48.74 -3.31 54.92
N THR A 737 48.93 -4.48 55.55
CA THR A 737 49.29 -4.61 56.96
C THR A 737 50.79 -4.80 57.11
N VAL A 738 51.42 -4.03 58.01
CA VAL A 738 52.83 -4.16 58.38
C VAL A 738 52.95 -4.32 59.89
N GLU A 739 53.58 -5.41 60.32
CA GLU A 739 53.91 -5.66 61.72
C GLU A 739 55.39 -5.31 61.98
N PHE A 740 55.68 -4.67 63.12
CA PHE A 740 57.04 -4.29 63.50
C PHE A 740 57.20 -4.08 65.01
N VAL A 741 58.42 -4.27 65.51
CA VAL A 741 58.77 -4.07 66.92
C VAL A 741 59.39 -2.69 67.14
N LEU A 742 58.96 -1.99 68.19
CA LEU A 742 59.63 -0.81 68.74
C LEU A 742 60.28 -1.13 70.09
N ARG A 743 61.50 -0.63 70.32
CA ARG A 743 62.30 -0.89 71.53
C ARG A 743 62.18 0.19 72.60
#